data_AF-A0A9N8DMR8-F1
#
_entry.id   AF-A0A9N8DMR8-F1
#
_cell.length_a   1.000
_cell.length_b   1.000
_cell.length_c   1.000
_cell.angle_alpha   90.00
_cell.angle_beta   90.00
_cell.angle_gamma   90.00
#
_symmetry.space_group_name_H-M   'P 1'
#
loop_
_entity.id
_entity.type
_entity.pdbx_description
1 polymer ?
#
loop_
_entity_poly.entity_id
_entity_poly.type
_entity_poly.pdbx_seq_one_letter_code
_entity_poly.pdbx_strand_id
1 'polypeptide(L)'
;MKLSLRLVGALVVASSTSSASAKKNMNDGVYYIANSETYDSVYKSEYFDVYSPPIRSKYSEVFWTGMDPVPIPQNIVDRFRNQTMAIVGYEVDQVRVDSATGKEVPVPITHAYNHHYVATMHNSKKGRVVQKKLSQEELDAMEPHHRATMMSHGSDHFVTFEYHNQDDEAYESGAATSPITVFSEANGGEMRLSYHGYPHGYAQLIHSPDTFRVTPMQIDTWNRDYGETPQFHTGPLPQISPVHGDETAIYSGLLECPCSTRRKKIVERNYKLLGQGEECPADQKSVQNATECWAGAQLVAPTSSRVQHNTGDKSKPLGCSLEQREDGVLQVTWNEPNDNDLDEIHATSKSVVAFGTNAINATVTLHETQATLTLVGPVDKWFGMGFGSKNMCRHMEADECVDGGPYAIIVYNDTYVEERYLDFHGKGKVLPVTLQVVSNTVQGGNRTVVLTRPLQGPDERYFSFDAAVPKLDVIMARGCNDTFAQHCGHGTTTLQFMTVDTPMRVCRDGVRGEIDGRGFNEHRCAKFPTGVLLDQGNPTCSIETYVGGLSCCIHGHSLLDKDQEIPWADQILEYRMKFRFYFEDYTPAATTNDMPSHLQMARFYWQTEASAGEYDITPCPPGTPSSQCVQVITSQWKVQALLQDTKWSNMWGTGPNSTKAEGIELINAMPHCHAPSCLSMELYNADTGQLLCHVQPKPGKSTNKVYDELGYLAIPPCLWSHNPDDGLMEPPFLSTDTNLLSIKRNNNTVGHFGEMASWQMRGVVVMHREDSQKKRAQVVNAAAKKAQGNEKAADGARTSVRKGRPEV
;
A
#
# COMPACT_ATOMS: atom_id res chain seq x y z
N MET A 1 -29.07 -12.91 -55.40
CA MET A 1 -28.83 -13.40 -54.03
C MET A 1 -27.89 -12.45 -53.31
N LYS A 2 -28.43 -11.57 -52.46
CA LYS A 2 -27.78 -10.88 -51.33
C LYS A 2 -28.81 -9.92 -50.76
N LEU A 3 -29.47 -10.35 -49.68
CA LEU A 3 -30.46 -9.57 -48.94
C LEU A 3 -29.69 -8.74 -47.91
N SER A 4 -29.71 -7.41 -48.06
CA SER A 4 -29.20 -6.48 -47.06
C SER A 4 -30.36 -6.11 -46.12
N LEU A 5 -30.35 -6.68 -44.92
CA LEU A 5 -31.25 -6.29 -43.84
C LEU A 5 -30.62 -5.09 -43.10
N ARG A 6 -31.20 -3.89 -43.27
CA ARG A 6 -30.91 -2.74 -42.43
C ARG A 6 -31.67 -2.93 -41.12
N LEU A 7 -30.95 -3.19 -40.02
CA LEU A 7 -31.51 -3.08 -38.67
C LEU A 7 -31.42 -1.61 -38.24
N VAL A 8 -32.58 -0.98 -38.08
CA VAL A 8 -32.72 0.33 -37.43
C VAL A 8 -32.61 0.09 -35.92
N GLY A 9 -31.48 0.47 -35.32
CA GLY A 9 -31.34 0.53 -33.87
C GLY A 9 -32.07 1.76 -33.35
N ALA A 10 -33.18 1.56 -32.65
CA ALA A 10 -33.90 2.62 -31.96
C ALA A 10 -33.06 3.12 -30.77
N LEU A 11 -32.66 4.39 -30.84
CA LEU A 11 -32.07 5.14 -29.75
C LEU A 11 -33.18 5.41 -28.73
N VAL A 12 -33.25 4.67 -27.64
CA VAL A 12 -34.11 5.02 -26.50
C VAL A 12 -33.40 6.11 -25.71
N VAL A 13 -33.68 7.37 -26.06
CA VAL A 13 -33.37 8.51 -25.20
C VAL A 13 -34.43 8.53 -24.11
N ALA A 14 -34.12 7.97 -22.95
CA ALA A 14 -34.94 8.13 -21.75
C ALA A 14 -34.69 9.54 -21.20
N SER A 15 -35.44 10.53 -21.69
CA SER A 15 -35.55 11.84 -21.05
C SER A 15 -36.47 11.72 -19.83
N SER A 16 -35.92 11.41 -18.66
CA SER A 16 -36.65 11.48 -17.40
C SER A 16 -36.55 12.90 -16.83
N THR A 17 -37.43 13.79 -17.26
CA THR A 17 -37.79 14.96 -16.44
C THR A 17 -38.68 14.46 -15.31
N SER A 18 -38.10 14.18 -14.14
CA SER A 18 -38.84 13.72 -12.97
C SER A 18 -39.66 14.87 -12.37
N SER A 19 -40.98 14.77 -12.49
CA SER A 19 -41.93 15.43 -11.62
C SER A 19 -41.67 15.06 -10.15
N ALA A 20 -41.81 16.05 -9.25
CA ALA A 20 -41.55 15.98 -7.82
C ALA A 20 -42.06 14.70 -7.13
N SER A 21 -41.17 13.72 -6.94
CA SER A 21 -41.26 12.74 -5.87
C SER A 21 -40.53 13.34 -4.67
N ALA A 22 -41.08 13.20 -3.45
CA ALA A 22 -40.44 13.66 -2.23
C ALA A 22 -38.95 13.25 -2.23
N LYS A 23 -38.04 14.23 -2.13
CA LYS A 23 -36.59 13.99 -2.21
C LYS A 23 -36.20 13.00 -1.09
N LYS A 24 -36.05 11.73 -1.47
CA LYS A 24 -35.60 10.62 -0.63
C LYS A 24 -34.16 10.30 -1.03
N ASN A 25 -33.35 9.93 -0.05
CA ASN A 25 -32.03 9.37 -0.27
C ASN A 25 -32.09 8.19 -1.27
N MET A 26 -31.02 7.96 -2.03
CA MET A 26 -30.93 6.89 -3.02
C MET A 26 -31.08 5.53 -2.35
N ASN A 27 -30.34 5.29 -1.27
CA ASN A 27 -30.38 4.03 -0.54
C ASN A 27 -31.51 4.06 0.50
N ASP A 28 -32.30 2.99 0.55
CA ASP A 28 -33.46 2.89 1.44
C ASP A 28 -33.02 2.50 2.86
N GLY A 29 -32.70 3.49 3.68
CA GLY A 29 -32.31 3.28 5.07
C GLY A 29 -32.11 4.57 5.84
N VAL A 30 -31.62 4.42 7.08
CA VAL A 30 -31.30 5.54 7.97
C VAL A 30 -29.79 5.74 7.98
N TYR A 31 -29.36 6.97 7.70
CA TYR A 31 -27.98 7.39 7.86
C TYR A 31 -27.78 7.92 9.26
N TYR A 32 -26.82 7.35 9.98
CA TYR A 32 -26.45 7.77 11.34
C TYR A 32 -25.22 8.66 11.33
N ILE A 33 -25.14 9.59 12.28
CA ILE A 33 -23.95 10.41 12.55
C ILE A 33 -23.45 10.02 13.94
N ALA A 34 -22.16 9.69 14.07
CA ALA A 34 -21.61 9.11 15.29
C ALA A 34 -21.64 10.08 16.49
N ASN A 35 -21.48 11.38 16.23
CA ASN A 35 -21.45 12.43 17.23
C ASN A 35 -22.70 13.34 17.23
N SER A 36 -23.79 12.94 16.56
CA SER A 36 -25.06 13.69 16.59
C SER A 36 -26.27 12.81 16.35
N GLU A 37 -27.30 12.98 17.16
CA GLU A 37 -28.61 12.33 16.98
C GLU A 37 -29.62 13.24 16.26
N THR A 38 -29.29 14.54 16.11
CA THR A 38 -30.22 15.56 15.62
C THR A 38 -29.90 16.06 14.22
N TYR A 39 -28.72 15.73 13.68
CA TYR A 39 -28.33 16.13 12.34
C TYR A 39 -29.27 15.51 11.29
N ASP A 40 -29.76 16.33 10.36
CA ASP A 40 -30.63 15.87 9.27
C ASP A 40 -29.80 15.24 8.15
N SER A 41 -29.79 13.92 8.11
CA SER A 41 -29.07 13.12 7.12
C SER A 41 -29.88 12.83 5.84
N VAL A 42 -30.96 13.57 5.60
CA VAL A 42 -31.69 13.56 4.32
C VAL A 42 -31.03 14.53 3.34
N TYR A 43 -30.60 14.02 2.19
CA TYR A 43 -30.05 14.84 1.13
C TYR A 43 -31.15 15.68 0.46
N LYS A 44 -30.98 17.01 0.50
CA LYS A 44 -31.97 17.98 -0.03
C LYS A 44 -31.53 18.67 -1.32
N SER A 45 -30.24 18.66 -1.64
CA SER A 45 -29.68 19.37 -2.80
C SER A 45 -30.07 18.69 -4.13
N GLU A 46 -29.77 19.33 -5.26
CA GLU A 46 -29.94 18.70 -6.57
C GLU A 46 -28.98 17.52 -6.72
N TYR A 47 -29.33 16.53 -7.54
CA TYR A 47 -28.47 15.38 -7.75
C TYR A 47 -28.42 14.91 -9.20
N PHE A 48 -27.38 14.14 -9.51
CA PHE A 48 -27.28 13.36 -10.74
C PHE A 48 -26.66 11.99 -10.48
N ASP A 49 -27.05 11.01 -11.29
CA ASP A 49 -26.57 9.63 -11.20
C ASP A 49 -25.49 9.36 -12.25
N VAL A 50 -24.47 8.60 -11.88
CA VAL A 50 -23.41 8.10 -12.76
C VAL A 50 -23.25 6.60 -12.54
N TYR A 51 -23.07 5.88 -13.64
CA TYR A 51 -22.95 4.43 -13.62
C TYR A 51 -21.59 4.00 -14.15
N SER A 52 -20.94 3.09 -13.43
CA SER A 52 -19.80 2.35 -13.97
C SER A 52 -20.19 1.51 -15.20
N PRO A 53 -19.21 1.09 -16.03
CA PRO A 53 -19.42 0.00 -16.97
C PRO A 53 -19.93 -1.29 -16.26
N PRO A 54 -20.43 -2.29 -17.00
CA PRO A 54 -20.82 -3.56 -16.39
C PRO A 54 -19.64 -4.28 -15.73
N ILE A 55 -19.85 -4.75 -14.50
CA ILE A 55 -18.99 -5.68 -13.79
C ILE A 55 -19.54 -7.08 -14.01
N ARG A 56 -18.65 -8.02 -14.36
CA ARG A 56 -19.00 -9.42 -14.62
C ARG A 56 -18.02 -10.32 -13.88
N SER A 57 -18.54 -11.23 -13.06
CA SER A 57 -17.74 -12.14 -12.24
C SER A 57 -18.35 -13.53 -12.15
N LYS A 58 -17.48 -14.52 -11.96
CA LYS A 58 -17.84 -15.85 -11.47
C LYS A 58 -17.72 -15.90 -9.95
N TYR A 59 -18.35 -16.89 -9.34
CA TYR A 59 -18.20 -17.13 -7.91
C TYR A 59 -16.72 -17.17 -7.48
N SER A 60 -16.40 -16.53 -6.36
CA SER A 60 -15.05 -16.40 -5.80
C SER A 60 -14.06 -15.58 -6.63
N GLU A 61 -14.48 -15.01 -7.75
CA GLU A 61 -13.62 -14.16 -8.58
C GLU A 61 -13.49 -12.75 -8.00
N VAL A 62 -12.25 -12.26 -7.95
CA VAL A 62 -11.93 -10.88 -7.60
C VAL A 62 -12.00 -10.01 -8.86
N PHE A 63 -12.92 -9.05 -8.89
CA PHE A 63 -12.93 -8.00 -9.91
C PHE A 63 -12.21 -6.76 -9.37
N TRP A 64 -10.96 -6.56 -9.77
CA TRP A 64 -10.19 -5.40 -9.34
C TRP A 64 -9.40 -4.68 -10.42
N THR A 65 -10.04 -3.76 -11.12
CA THR A 65 -9.38 -3.06 -12.23
C THR A 65 -9.94 -1.65 -12.41
N GLY A 66 -9.11 -0.73 -12.89
CA GLY A 66 -9.55 0.62 -13.23
C GLY A 66 -10.43 0.58 -14.47
N MET A 67 -11.69 0.98 -14.33
CA MET A 67 -12.65 0.89 -15.42
C MET A 67 -12.49 2.03 -16.42
N ASP A 68 -13.09 1.85 -17.60
CA ASP A 68 -13.15 2.90 -18.62
C ASP A 68 -13.87 4.15 -18.08
N PRO A 69 -13.38 5.36 -18.40
CA PRO A 69 -14.05 6.59 -18.01
C PRO A 69 -15.43 6.70 -18.65
N VAL A 70 -16.39 7.24 -17.89
CA VAL A 70 -17.76 7.48 -18.35
C VAL A 70 -18.07 8.98 -18.29
N PRO A 71 -18.77 9.53 -19.30
CA PRO A 71 -19.18 10.93 -19.26
C PRO A 71 -20.22 11.14 -18.16
N ILE A 72 -20.13 12.26 -17.43
CA ILE A 72 -21.24 12.69 -16.56
C ILE A 72 -22.39 13.26 -17.41
N PRO A 73 -23.62 13.41 -16.87
CA PRO A 73 -24.76 13.85 -17.67
C PRO A 73 -24.52 15.20 -18.37
N GLN A 74 -24.87 15.27 -19.66
CA GLN A 74 -24.56 16.42 -20.53
C GLN A 74 -25.11 17.75 -19.99
N ASN A 75 -26.29 17.73 -19.36
CA ASN A 75 -26.88 18.92 -18.74
C ASN A 75 -26.04 19.45 -17.55
N ILE A 76 -25.35 18.57 -16.83
CA ILE A 76 -24.43 18.96 -15.75
C ILE A 76 -23.15 19.55 -16.35
N VAL A 77 -22.60 18.92 -17.38
CA VAL A 77 -21.44 19.45 -18.13
C VAL A 77 -21.72 20.85 -18.67
N ASP A 78 -22.91 21.06 -19.22
CA ASP A 78 -23.29 22.36 -19.79
C ASP A 78 -23.53 23.43 -18.72
N ARG A 79 -24.17 23.09 -17.58
CA ARG A 79 -24.36 24.01 -16.44
C ARG A 79 -23.03 24.49 -15.87
N PHE A 80 -22.09 23.57 -15.66
CA PHE A 80 -20.81 23.87 -15.02
C PHE A 80 -19.67 24.15 -15.99
N ARG A 81 -19.97 24.40 -17.26
CA ARG A 81 -18.97 24.79 -18.25
C ARG A 81 -18.30 26.11 -17.84
N ASN A 82 -17.00 26.07 -17.59
CA ASN A 82 -16.20 27.18 -17.04
C ASN A 82 -16.68 27.66 -15.67
N GLN A 83 -17.37 26.82 -14.90
CA GLN A 83 -17.81 27.11 -13.54
C GLN A 83 -17.35 26.02 -12.58
N THR A 84 -17.39 26.32 -11.29
CA THR A 84 -17.09 25.36 -10.23
C THR A 84 -18.39 24.74 -9.72
N MET A 85 -18.41 23.42 -9.62
CA MET A 85 -19.48 22.66 -8.96
C MET A 85 -19.07 22.37 -7.52
N ALA A 86 -19.98 22.56 -6.56
CA ALA A 86 -19.79 22.16 -5.18
C ALA A 86 -20.48 20.82 -4.93
N ILE A 87 -19.72 19.73 -4.80
CA ILE A 87 -20.26 18.43 -4.39
C ILE A 87 -20.39 18.43 -2.85
N VAL A 88 -21.65 18.43 -2.38
CA VAL A 88 -22.00 18.47 -0.95
C VAL A 88 -22.22 17.09 -0.36
N GLY A 89 -22.22 16.05 -1.19
CA GLY A 89 -22.28 14.66 -0.74
C GLY A 89 -22.48 13.68 -1.88
N TYR A 90 -22.45 12.40 -1.56
CA TYR A 90 -22.76 11.35 -2.52
C TYR A 90 -23.36 10.11 -1.85
N GLU A 91 -23.94 9.23 -2.64
CA GLU A 91 -24.32 7.88 -2.23
C GLU A 91 -23.80 6.88 -3.26
N VAL A 92 -23.50 5.66 -2.80
CA VAL A 92 -22.99 4.57 -3.64
C VAL A 92 -23.86 3.34 -3.45
N ASP A 93 -24.10 2.62 -4.54
CA ASP A 93 -24.75 1.30 -4.50
C ASP A 93 -24.26 0.39 -5.64
N GLN A 94 -24.53 -0.91 -5.55
CA GLN A 94 -24.38 -1.84 -6.65
C GLN A 94 -25.78 -2.23 -7.13
N VAL A 95 -26.08 -1.97 -8.39
CA VAL A 95 -27.42 -2.12 -8.97
C VAL A 95 -27.39 -2.99 -10.22
N ARG A 96 -28.52 -3.65 -10.48
CA ARG A 96 -28.78 -4.39 -11.72
C ARG A 96 -30.21 -4.15 -12.18
N VAL A 97 -30.49 -4.49 -13.42
CA VAL A 97 -31.87 -4.47 -13.95
C VAL A 97 -32.47 -5.84 -13.75
N ASP A 98 -33.53 -5.92 -12.96
CA ASP A 98 -34.32 -7.12 -12.79
C ASP A 98 -34.99 -7.48 -14.14
N SER A 99 -34.68 -8.67 -14.65
CA SER A 99 -35.11 -9.08 -15.99
C SER A 99 -36.62 -9.30 -16.10
N ALA A 100 -37.30 -9.62 -15.00
CA ALA A 100 -38.74 -9.90 -14.97
C ALA A 100 -39.58 -8.61 -14.93
N THR A 101 -39.10 -7.59 -14.23
CA THR A 101 -39.82 -6.33 -13.97
C THR A 101 -39.28 -5.16 -14.79
N GLY A 102 -38.06 -5.27 -15.34
CA GLY A 102 -37.34 -4.19 -16.01
C GLY A 102 -36.92 -3.06 -15.07
N LYS A 103 -37.04 -3.23 -13.75
CA LYS A 103 -36.71 -2.21 -12.75
C LYS A 103 -35.26 -2.34 -12.31
N GLU A 104 -34.63 -1.20 -12.05
CA GLU A 104 -33.36 -1.17 -11.32
C GLU A 104 -33.60 -1.62 -9.88
N VAL A 105 -32.81 -2.59 -9.43
CA VAL A 105 -32.84 -3.14 -8.07
C VAL A 105 -31.42 -3.21 -7.52
N PRO A 106 -31.25 -3.03 -6.20
CA PRO A 106 -29.95 -3.20 -5.56
C PRO A 106 -29.53 -4.67 -5.56
N VAL A 107 -28.22 -4.89 -5.63
CA VAL A 107 -27.60 -6.21 -5.50
C VAL A 107 -27.32 -6.45 -4.02
N PRO A 108 -27.78 -7.54 -3.38
CA PRO A 108 -27.41 -7.82 -2.00
C PRO A 108 -25.90 -7.84 -1.79
N ILE A 109 -25.41 -7.29 -0.67
CA ILE A 109 -23.96 -7.32 -0.39
C ILE A 109 -23.44 -8.75 -0.22
N THR A 110 -24.33 -9.66 0.19
CA THR A 110 -24.08 -11.10 0.30
C THR A 110 -23.84 -11.77 -1.06
N HIS A 111 -24.17 -11.10 -2.17
CA HIS A 111 -23.91 -11.58 -3.53
C HIS A 111 -22.64 -10.96 -4.13
N ALA A 112 -22.54 -9.64 -4.08
CA ALA A 112 -21.40 -8.87 -4.58
C ALA A 112 -20.82 -8.05 -3.43
N TYR A 113 -19.79 -8.58 -2.80
CA TYR A 113 -19.12 -7.86 -1.73
C TYR A 113 -18.26 -6.74 -2.34
N ASN A 114 -18.56 -5.50 -1.99
CA ASN A 114 -17.68 -4.38 -2.26
C ASN A 114 -16.52 -4.43 -1.28
N HIS A 115 -15.36 -4.91 -1.70
CA HIS A 115 -14.19 -4.94 -0.82
C HIS A 115 -13.63 -3.53 -0.66
N HIS A 116 -13.40 -2.83 -1.79
CA HIS A 116 -13.11 -1.40 -1.84
C HIS A 116 -13.61 -0.80 -3.16
N TYR A 117 -13.76 0.52 -3.21
CA TYR A 117 -13.71 1.26 -4.47
C TYR A 117 -12.88 2.51 -4.32
N VAL A 118 -12.34 3.03 -5.42
CA VAL A 118 -11.99 4.43 -5.49
C VAL A 118 -12.55 5.06 -6.76
N ALA A 119 -13.29 6.14 -6.58
CA ALA A 119 -13.90 6.88 -7.66
C ALA A 119 -13.25 8.26 -7.83
N THR A 120 -13.28 8.77 -9.05
CA THR A 120 -12.78 10.11 -9.39
C THR A 120 -13.74 10.80 -10.34
N MET A 121 -13.88 12.11 -10.17
CA MET A 121 -14.51 13.00 -11.15
C MET A 121 -13.45 13.99 -11.61
N HIS A 122 -13.39 14.26 -12.91
CA HIS A 122 -12.38 15.14 -13.46
C HIS A 122 -12.84 15.93 -14.68
N ASN A 123 -12.12 17.01 -14.93
CA ASN A 123 -12.10 17.73 -16.19
C ASN A 123 -11.10 17.05 -17.13
N SER A 124 -11.60 16.25 -18.08
CA SER A 124 -10.77 15.45 -19.00
C SER A 124 -9.79 16.27 -19.85
N LYS A 125 -10.01 17.59 -19.99
CA LYS A 125 -9.13 18.49 -20.74
C LYS A 125 -7.98 19.04 -19.90
N LYS A 126 -8.08 18.93 -18.57
CA LYS A 126 -7.14 19.52 -17.61
C LYS A 126 -6.43 18.47 -16.75
N GLY A 127 -6.91 17.25 -16.71
CA GLY A 127 -6.16 16.17 -16.09
C GLY A 127 -6.73 14.78 -16.36
N ARG A 128 -5.92 13.77 -16.04
CA ARG A 128 -6.24 12.35 -16.21
C ARG A 128 -5.65 11.51 -15.09
N VAL A 129 -6.30 10.38 -14.80
CA VAL A 129 -5.81 9.37 -13.85
C VAL A 129 -4.87 8.39 -14.57
N VAL A 130 -3.66 8.21 -14.06
CA VAL A 130 -2.61 7.37 -14.66
C VAL A 130 -2.06 6.36 -13.68
N GLN A 131 -1.54 5.24 -14.19
CA GLN A 131 -0.74 4.31 -13.43
C GLN A 131 0.73 4.53 -13.78
N LYS A 132 1.55 4.88 -12.79
CA LYS A 132 2.99 5.14 -12.96
C LYS A 132 3.78 4.19 -12.06
N LYS A 133 4.84 3.58 -12.58
CA LYS A 133 5.85 2.90 -11.75
C LYS A 133 6.86 3.95 -11.29
N LEU A 134 7.01 4.13 -9.98
CA LEU A 134 7.99 5.05 -9.41
C LEU A 134 9.38 4.41 -9.43
N SER A 135 10.40 5.22 -9.68
CA SER A 135 11.81 4.86 -9.49
C SER A 135 12.14 4.72 -8.00
N GLN A 136 13.24 4.03 -7.67
CA GLN A 136 13.66 3.86 -6.28
C GLN A 136 13.95 5.22 -5.60
N GLU A 137 14.53 6.16 -6.35
CA GLU A 137 14.79 7.52 -5.87
C GLU A 137 13.49 8.27 -5.53
N GLU A 138 12.46 8.15 -6.38
CA GLU A 138 11.13 8.72 -6.10
C GLU A 138 10.50 8.09 -4.85
N LEU A 139 10.67 6.78 -4.63
CA LEU A 139 10.17 6.09 -3.43
C LEU A 139 10.91 6.51 -2.16
N ASP A 140 12.21 6.73 -2.24
CA ASP A 140 13.04 7.12 -1.10
C ASP A 140 12.85 8.59 -0.72
N ALA A 141 12.42 9.44 -1.67
CA ALA A 141 12.06 10.84 -1.42
C ALA A 141 10.68 11.02 -0.75
N MET A 142 9.89 9.96 -0.62
CA MET A 142 8.56 10.00 -0.01
C MET A 142 8.60 9.73 1.48
N GLU A 143 7.77 10.45 2.24
CA GLU A 143 7.54 10.15 3.66
C GLU A 143 7.12 8.68 3.86
N PRO A 144 7.66 7.96 4.87
CA PRO A 144 7.46 6.52 5.02
C PRO A 144 6.00 6.06 5.05
N HIS A 145 5.13 6.80 5.75
CA HIS A 145 3.69 6.52 5.78
C HIS A 145 3.05 6.61 4.39
N HIS A 146 3.48 7.56 3.57
CA HIS A 146 2.96 7.75 2.22
C HIS A 146 3.49 6.69 1.28
N ARG A 147 4.79 6.39 1.33
CA ARG A 147 5.36 5.27 0.58
C ARG A 147 4.58 3.97 0.82
N ALA A 148 4.17 3.72 2.06
CA ALA A 148 3.44 2.51 2.41
C ALA A 148 1.95 2.51 2.04
N THR A 149 1.25 3.63 2.22
CA THR A 149 -0.18 3.77 1.86
C THR A 149 -0.40 3.87 0.34
N MET A 150 0.65 4.14 -0.43
CA MET A 150 0.55 4.47 -1.86
C MET A 150 0.84 3.32 -2.82
N MET A 151 1.40 2.20 -2.37
CA MET A 151 1.44 1.00 -3.20
C MET A 151 0.00 0.55 -3.39
N SER A 152 -0.50 0.60 -4.63
CA SER A 152 -1.93 0.45 -4.95
C SER A 152 -2.41 -0.97 -4.64
N HIS A 153 -2.61 -1.22 -3.35
CA HIS A 153 -3.13 -2.44 -2.78
C HIS A 153 -2.44 -3.70 -3.37
N GLY A 154 -1.11 -3.76 -3.28
CA GLY A 154 -0.33 -4.89 -3.82
C GLY A 154 -0.02 -4.83 -5.32
N SER A 155 -0.22 -3.70 -5.99
CA SER A 155 0.31 -3.39 -7.33
C SER A 155 1.72 -2.78 -7.24
N ASP A 156 2.60 -3.06 -8.22
CA ASP A 156 3.90 -2.40 -8.39
C ASP A 156 3.80 -1.04 -9.14
N HIS A 157 2.59 -0.66 -9.52
CA HIS A 157 2.26 0.64 -10.13
C HIS A 157 1.40 1.48 -9.18
N PHE A 158 1.63 2.79 -9.20
CA PHE A 158 0.97 3.82 -8.41
C PHE A 158 -0.11 4.51 -9.23
N VAL A 159 -1.32 4.63 -8.69
CA VAL A 159 -2.35 5.49 -9.28
C VAL A 159 -2.07 6.95 -8.88
N THR A 160 -1.84 7.81 -9.87
CA THR A 160 -1.55 9.24 -9.70
C THR A 160 -2.30 10.06 -10.75
N PHE A 161 -2.27 11.38 -10.63
CA PHE A 161 -2.90 12.30 -11.57
C PHE A 161 -1.86 12.99 -12.45
N GLU A 162 -2.15 13.15 -13.72
CA GLU A 162 -1.43 14.08 -14.58
C GLU A 162 -2.31 15.27 -14.87
N TYR A 163 -1.75 16.47 -14.72
CA TYR A 163 -2.42 17.72 -15.04
C TYR A 163 -1.89 18.30 -16.36
N HIS A 164 -2.77 18.97 -17.10
CA HIS A 164 -2.46 19.55 -18.41
C HIS A 164 -2.78 21.05 -18.42
N ASN A 165 -1.79 21.88 -18.77
CA ASN A 165 -1.95 23.34 -18.86
C ASN A 165 -2.61 23.93 -17.60
N GLN A 166 -2.14 23.48 -16.43
CA GLN A 166 -2.57 23.99 -15.14
C GLN A 166 -1.87 25.33 -14.90
N ASP A 167 -2.62 26.29 -14.38
CA ASP A 167 -2.05 27.51 -13.83
C ASP A 167 -1.57 27.15 -12.43
N ASP A 168 -0.32 26.72 -12.34
CA ASP A 168 0.28 26.23 -11.10
C ASP A 168 0.28 27.32 -10.03
N GLU A 169 0.47 28.60 -10.38
CA GLU A 169 0.41 29.72 -9.43
C GLU A 169 -1.01 29.95 -8.90
N ALA A 170 -2.04 29.86 -9.76
CA ALA A 170 -3.44 29.98 -9.33
C ALA A 170 -3.89 28.79 -8.49
N TYR A 171 -3.42 27.58 -8.80
CA TYR A 171 -3.69 26.40 -7.98
C TYR A 171 -2.95 26.47 -6.65
N GLU A 172 -1.66 26.82 -6.66
CA GLU A 172 -0.85 26.93 -5.45
C GLU A 172 -1.38 27.98 -4.48
N SER A 173 -1.81 29.13 -4.99
CA SER A 173 -2.43 30.19 -4.17
C SER A 173 -3.83 29.84 -3.65
N GLY A 174 -4.39 28.69 -4.02
CA GLY A 174 -5.77 28.30 -3.71
C GLY A 174 -6.83 29.10 -4.47
N ALA A 175 -6.41 29.88 -5.48
CA ALA A 175 -7.28 30.69 -6.34
C ALA A 175 -7.98 29.85 -7.43
N ALA A 176 -7.49 28.64 -7.72
CA ALA A 176 -8.10 27.68 -8.64
C ALA A 176 -8.46 26.37 -7.93
N THR A 177 -9.61 25.79 -8.29
CA THR A 177 -10.06 24.49 -7.76
C THR A 177 -9.43 23.33 -8.56
N SER A 178 -9.23 22.19 -7.89
CA SER A 178 -8.62 21.01 -8.52
C SER A 178 -9.43 20.55 -9.73
N PRO A 179 -8.79 20.21 -10.87
CA PRO A 179 -9.48 19.63 -12.00
C PRO A 179 -9.84 18.16 -11.78
N ILE A 180 -9.42 17.55 -10.67
CA ILE A 180 -9.70 16.17 -10.29
C ILE A 180 -10.11 16.10 -8.81
N THR A 181 -11.16 15.34 -8.52
CA THR A 181 -11.66 15.07 -7.17
C THR A 181 -11.79 13.56 -6.96
N VAL A 182 -11.45 13.09 -5.76
CA VAL A 182 -11.49 11.67 -5.36
C VAL A 182 -12.65 11.43 -4.39
N PHE A 183 -13.35 10.31 -4.54
CA PHE A 183 -14.44 9.83 -3.68
C PHE A 183 -14.09 8.41 -3.21
N SER A 184 -13.81 8.27 -1.91
CA SER A 184 -13.24 7.04 -1.33
C SER A 184 -13.36 7.03 0.20
N GLU A 185 -14.41 7.64 0.75
CA GLU A 185 -14.71 7.55 2.18
C GLU A 185 -15.69 6.38 2.41
N ALA A 186 -15.58 5.66 3.53
CA ALA A 186 -16.30 4.42 3.82
C ALA A 186 -16.42 3.55 2.55
N ASN A 187 -15.29 3.26 1.92
CA ASN A 187 -15.26 2.76 0.55
C ASN A 187 -15.31 1.23 0.43
N GLY A 188 -15.37 0.49 1.53
CA GLY A 188 -15.50 -0.97 1.51
C GLY A 188 -16.92 -1.44 1.68
N GLY A 189 -17.08 -2.63 2.27
CA GLY A 189 -18.39 -3.27 2.41
C GLY A 189 -19.39 -2.31 3.03
N GLU A 190 -18.94 -1.48 3.97
CA GLU A 190 -19.73 -0.51 4.71
C GLU A 190 -20.32 0.67 3.91
N MET A 191 -20.02 0.81 2.63
CA MET A 191 -20.38 1.99 1.85
C MET A 191 -21.89 2.30 1.84
N ARG A 192 -22.77 1.30 2.00
CA ARG A 192 -24.22 1.52 2.02
C ARG A 192 -24.65 2.02 3.40
N LEU A 193 -25.45 3.08 3.47
CA LEU A 193 -25.89 3.67 4.74
C LEU A 193 -24.77 4.25 5.64
N SER A 194 -23.52 4.25 5.19
CA SER A 194 -22.50 5.19 5.70
C SER A 194 -22.74 6.54 5.04
N TYR A 195 -22.77 7.64 5.81
CA TYR A 195 -23.15 8.95 5.30
C TYR A 195 -21.96 9.68 4.67
N HIS A 196 -22.03 9.99 3.37
CA HIS A 196 -20.97 10.74 2.65
C HIS A 196 -21.32 12.21 2.38
N GLY A 197 -22.27 12.78 3.12
CA GLY A 197 -22.65 14.19 3.03
C GLY A 197 -21.80 15.09 3.92
N TYR A 198 -21.79 16.38 3.57
CA TYR A 198 -21.10 17.42 4.33
C TYR A 198 -22.08 18.40 4.96
N PRO A 199 -21.74 18.98 6.12
CA PRO A 199 -22.53 20.07 6.72
C PRO A 199 -22.57 21.32 5.84
N HIS A 200 -23.47 22.26 6.15
CA HIS A 200 -23.67 23.45 5.34
C HIS A 200 -22.38 24.28 5.22
N GLY A 201 -22.08 24.74 4.00
CA GLY A 201 -20.89 25.56 3.73
C GLY A 201 -19.60 24.80 3.49
N TYR A 202 -19.65 23.46 3.35
CA TYR A 202 -18.50 22.63 3.00
C TYR A 202 -18.79 21.78 1.77
N ALA A 203 -17.80 21.66 0.88
CA ALA A 203 -17.95 20.84 -0.32
C ALA A 203 -16.60 20.35 -0.85
N GLN A 204 -16.65 19.30 -1.66
CA GLN A 204 -15.58 19.03 -2.61
C GLN A 204 -15.84 19.85 -3.88
N LEU A 205 -14.99 20.83 -4.16
CA LEU A 205 -15.11 21.72 -5.31
C LEU A 205 -14.37 21.14 -6.51
N ILE A 206 -15.01 21.20 -7.68
CA ILE A 206 -14.44 20.74 -8.95
C ILE A 206 -14.78 21.71 -10.08
N HIS A 207 -13.78 22.09 -10.89
CA HIS A 207 -13.96 23.02 -12.00
C HIS A 207 -14.27 22.32 -13.32
N SER A 208 -15.38 22.67 -13.97
CA SER A 208 -15.80 22.17 -15.28
C SER A 208 -15.67 20.63 -15.43
N PRO A 209 -16.27 19.83 -14.53
CA PRO A 209 -16.19 18.38 -14.62
C PRO A 209 -16.93 17.86 -15.87
N ASP A 210 -16.39 16.81 -16.48
CA ASP A 210 -17.02 16.15 -17.63
C ASP A 210 -16.97 14.62 -17.58
N THR A 211 -16.09 14.05 -16.74
CA THR A 211 -15.79 12.62 -16.76
C THR A 211 -15.75 12.05 -15.35
N PHE A 212 -16.24 10.83 -15.21
CA PHE A 212 -16.17 10.01 -14.01
C PHE A 212 -15.40 8.72 -14.30
N ARG A 213 -14.68 8.21 -13.31
CA ARG A 213 -13.97 6.93 -13.40
C ARG A 213 -13.96 6.25 -12.03
N VAL A 214 -14.08 4.93 -12.01
CA VAL A 214 -13.98 4.12 -10.78
C VAL A 214 -13.04 2.94 -10.97
N THR A 215 -12.32 2.61 -9.91
CA THR A 215 -11.53 1.38 -9.74
C THR A 215 -12.18 0.59 -8.60
N PRO A 216 -13.13 -0.31 -8.89
CA PRO A 216 -13.75 -1.13 -7.88
C PRO A 216 -12.92 -2.39 -7.63
N MET A 217 -12.97 -2.87 -6.40
CA MET A 217 -12.52 -4.18 -5.95
C MET A 217 -13.76 -4.91 -5.42
N GLN A 218 -14.26 -5.86 -6.20
CA GLN A 218 -15.49 -6.60 -5.89
C GLN A 218 -15.19 -8.09 -5.80
N ILE A 219 -15.96 -8.79 -4.97
CA ILE A 219 -15.84 -10.24 -4.83
C ILE A 219 -17.23 -10.84 -4.97
N ASP A 220 -17.36 -11.82 -5.86
CA ASP A 220 -18.59 -12.60 -6.02
C ASP A 220 -18.67 -13.65 -4.92
N THR A 221 -19.61 -13.44 -4.00
CA THR A 221 -19.86 -14.32 -2.85
C THR A 221 -21.21 -15.03 -2.97
N TRP A 222 -21.93 -14.87 -4.08
CA TRP A 222 -23.28 -15.38 -4.24
C TRP A 222 -23.27 -16.91 -4.32
N ASN A 223 -23.94 -17.59 -3.39
CA ASN A 223 -24.30 -18.99 -3.57
C ASN A 223 -25.58 -19.08 -4.43
N ARG A 224 -25.43 -19.55 -5.67
CA ARG A 224 -26.51 -19.51 -6.67
C ARG A 224 -27.59 -20.54 -6.40
N ASP A 225 -27.34 -21.55 -5.57
CA ASP A 225 -28.32 -22.61 -5.24
C ASP A 225 -29.54 -22.07 -4.47
N TYR A 226 -29.41 -20.91 -3.84
CA TYR A 226 -30.47 -20.28 -3.04
C TYR A 226 -31.25 -19.18 -3.77
N GLY A 227 -30.92 -18.94 -5.04
CA GLY A 227 -31.56 -17.90 -5.85
C GLY A 227 -31.26 -16.49 -5.33
N GLU A 228 -32.12 -15.54 -5.69
CA GLU A 228 -31.90 -14.12 -5.39
C GLU A 228 -32.50 -13.73 -4.03
N THR A 229 -31.69 -13.75 -2.98
CA THR A 229 -32.10 -13.43 -1.61
C THR A 229 -31.05 -12.57 -0.88
N PRO A 230 -31.44 -11.61 -0.02
CA PRO A 230 -30.48 -10.88 0.81
C PRO A 230 -29.79 -11.77 1.85
N GLN A 231 -30.36 -12.93 2.19
CA GLN A 231 -29.81 -13.85 3.17
C GLN A 231 -28.44 -14.37 2.72
N PHE A 232 -27.45 -14.30 3.60
CA PHE A 232 -26.17 -14.96 3.35
C PHE A 232 -26.34 -16.48 3.39
N HIS A 233 -25.78 -17.15 2.37
CA HIS A 233 -25.67 -18.60 2.30
C HIS A 233 -24.23 -18.96 1.97
N THR A 234 -23.59 -19.75 2.81
CA THR A 234 -22.21 -20.20 2.61
C THR A 234 -22.11 -20.98 1.29
N GLY A 235 -21.18 -20.57 0.42
CA GLY A 235 -20.75 -21.35 -0.73
C GLY A 235 -19.38 -22.00 -0.47
N PRO A 236 -18.74 -22.64 -1.48
CA PRO A 236 -17.41 -23.20 -1.31
C PRO A 236 -16.38 -22.17 -0.84
N LEU A 237 -15.58 -22.52 0.16
CA LEU A 237 -14.49 -21.70 0.69
C LEU A 237 -13.16 -22.46 0.56
N PRO A 238 -12.02 -21.76 0.39
CA PRO A 238 -10.70 -22.41 0.47
C PRO A 238 -10.44 -22.92 1.89
N GLN A 239 -9.59 -23.94 2.02
CA GLN A 239 -9.22 -24.56 3.30
C GLN A 239 -8.61 -23.57 4.30
N ILE A 240 -7.92 -22.54 3.80
CA ILE A 240 -7.27 -21.53 4.65
C ILE A 240 -8.27 -20.55 5.27
N SER A 241 -9.50 -20.47 4.77
CA SER A 241 -10.53 -19.57 5.30
C SER A 241 -10.83 -19.89 6.77
N PRO A 242 -10.89 -18.90 7.68
CA PRO A 242 -11.16 -19.14 9.11
C PRO A 242 -12.51 -19.80 9.38
N VAL A 243 -13.48 -19.59 8.49
CA VAL A 243 -14.83 -20.18 8.54
C VAL A 243 -15.01 -21.34 7.56
N HIS A 244 -13.93 -21.98 7.11
CA HIS A 244 -14.02 -23.17 6.25
C HIS A 244 -14.80 -24.30 6.95
N GLY A 245 -15.82 -24.83 6.29
CA GLY A 245 -16.66 -25.91 6.82
C GLY A 245 -17.68 -25.47 7.88
N ASP A 246 -17.79 -24.18 8.19
CA ASP A 246 -18.81 -23.66 9.11
C ASP A 246 -20.08 -23.26 8.36
N GLU A 247 -21.09 -24.13 8.39
CA GLU A 247 -22.41 -23.85 7.81
C GLU A 247 -23.20 -22.78 8.59
N THR A 248 -22.76 -22.40 9.79
CA THR A 248 -23.38 -21.37 10.63
C THR A 248 -22.77 -19.98 10.43
N ALA A 249 -21.74 -19.87 9.57
CA ALA A 249 -21.10 -18.60 9.25
C ALA A 249 -22.12 -17.58 8.72
N ILE A 250 -22.06 -16.35 9.24
CA ILE A 250 -22.94 -15.25 8.84
C ILE A 250 -22.36 -14.36 7.73
N TYR A 251 -21.18 -14.70 7.23
CA TYR A 251 -20.45 -13.95 6.21
C TYR A 251 -19.60 -14.91 5.33
N SER A 252 -19.18 -14.45 4.16
CA SER A 252 -18.30 -15.23 3.28
C SER A 252 -16.83 -15.01 3.65
N GLY A 253 -16.10 -16.07 4.01
CA GLY A 253 -14.63 -15.99 4.19
C GLY A 253 -13.85 -15.57 2.93
N LEU A 254 -14.49 -15.53 1.75
CA LEU A 254 -13.90 -14.98 0.53
C LEU A 254 -13.67 -13.47 0.62
N LEU A 255 -14.44 -12.76 1.45
CA LEU A 255 -14.29 -11.31 1.62
C LEU A 255 -12.94 -10.94 2.23
N GLU A 256 -12.24 -11.90 2.85
CA GLU A 256 -10.97 -11.69 3.54
C GLU A 256 -9.74 -11.94 2.64
N CYS A 257 -9.95 -12.10 1.32
CA CYS A 257 -8.89 -12.35 0.33
C CYS A 257 -7.91 -13.49 0.75
N PRO A 258 -8.39 -14.70 1.09
CA PRO A 258 -7.53 -15.78 1.55
C PRO A 258 -6.45 -16.14 0.53
N CYS A 259 -5.22 -16.34 1.00
CA CYS A 259 -4.09 -16.79 0.18
C CYS A 259 -4.18 -18.30 -0.08
N SER A 260 -5.16 -18.71 -0.88
CA SER A 260 -5.41 -20.12 -1.19
C SER A 260 -4.25 -20.78 -1.93
N THR A 261 -4.28 -22.11 -2.01
CA THR A 261 -3.28 -22.92 -2.75
C THR A 261 -3.19 -22.58 -4.25
N ARG A 262 -4.12 -21.77 -4.77
CA ARG A 262 -4.09 -21.26 -6.14
C ARG A 262 -3.09 -20.10 -6.31
N ARG A 263 -2.71 -19.41 -5.22
CA ARG A 263 -1.69 -18.34 -5.23
C ARG A 263 -0.29 -18.94 -5.23
N LYS A 264 0.61 -18.44 -6.07
CA LYS A 264 2.03 -18.81 -6.04
C LYS A 264 2.76 -17.91 -5.05
N LYS A 265 3.04 -18.43 -3.87
CA LYS A 265 3.83 -17.75 -2.84
C LYS A 265 5.30 -18.22 -2.90
N ILE A 266 6.23 -17.29 -3.07
CA ILE A 266 7.67 -17.53 -3.07
C ILE A 266 8.26 -16.85 -1.84
N VAL A 267 9.11 -17.57 -1.10
CA VAL A 267 9.82 -17.07 0.08
C VAL A 267 11.30 -17.38 -0.10
N GLU A 268 12.09 -16.34 -0.29
CA GLU A 268 13.54 -16.39 -0.39
C GLU A 268 14.15 -15.87 0.91
N ARG A 269 15.01 -16.65 1.54
CA ARG A 269 15.70 -16.25 2.77
C ARG A 269 17.13 -15.85 2.44
N ASN A 270 17.54 -14.69 2.93
CA ASN A 270 18.92 -14.24 2.87
C ASN A 270 19.65 -14.68 4.14
N TYR A 271 20.96 -14.84 4.03
CA TYR A 271 21.82 -15.27 5.13
C TYR A 271 23.09 -14.46 5.13
N LYS A 272 23.68 -14.26 6.30
CA LYS A 272 25.00 -13.64 6.46
C LYS A 272 25.85 -14.41 7.45
N LEU A 273 27.15 -14.17 7.35
CA LEU A 273 28.14 -14.65 8.29
C LEU A 273 28.39 -13.60 9.36
N LEU A 274 28.49 -14.05 10.61
CA LEU A 274 28.90 -13.20 11.73
C LEU A 274 30.29 -13.59 12.22
N GLY A 275 31.00 -12.58 12.70
CA GLY A 275 32.33 -12.70 13.28
C GLY A 275 32.36 -13.62 14.50
N GLN A 276 33.55 -14.02 14.91
CA GLN A 276 33.75 -14.81 16.11
C GLN A 276 33.19 -14.07 17.34
N GLY A 277 32.36 -14.77 18.13
CA GLY A 277 31.75 -14.21 19.35
C GLY A 277 30.56 -13.28 19.12
N GLU A 278 30.16 -13.05 17.86
CA GLU A 278 28.95 -12.30 17.54
C GLU A 278 27.72 -13.21 17.59
N GLU A 279 26.66 -12.74 18.26
CA GLU A 279 25.36 -13.40 18.27
C GLU A 279 24.49 -12.89 17.12
N CYS A 280 23.60 -13.74 16.60
CA CYS A 280 22.58 -13.29 15.67
C CYS A 280 21.73 -12.22 16.37
N PRO A 281 21.58 -11.01 15.79
CA PRO A 281 20.72 -9.98 16.35
C PRO A 281 19.31 -10.53 16.63
N ALA A 282 18.66 -10.08 17.71
CA ALA A 282 17.36 -10.61 18.13
C ALA A 282 16.27 -10.48 17.06
N ASP A 283 16.38 -9.48 16.18
CA ASP A 283 15.52 -9.24 15.02
C ASP A 283 15.87 -10.10 13.80
N GLN A 284 17.09 -10.66 13.76
CA GLN A 284 17.62 -11.50 12.70
C GLN A 284 17.78 -12.94 13.22
N LYS A 285 16.62 -13.59 13.45
CA LYS A 285 16.48 -14.95 14.01
C LYS A 285 17.60 -15.89 13.54
N SER A 286 18.17 -16.65 14.46
CA SER A 286 19.08 -17.76 14.14
C SER A 286 18.47 -18.72 13.13
N VAL A 287 19.32 -19.43 12.38
CA VAL A 287 18.89 -20.57 11.55
C VAL A 287 18.16 -21.59 12.43
N GLN A 288 17.02 -22.12 11.98
CA GLN A 288 16.09 -22.84 12.84
C GLN A 288 16.28 -24.36 12.84
N ASN A 289 16.90 -24.93 11.81
CA ASN A 289 17.16 -26.36 11.72
C ASN A 289 18.32 -26.69 10.76
N ALA A 290 18.78 -27.94 10.78
CA ALA A 290 19.84 -28.44 9.93
C ALA A 290 19.57 -28.24 8.43
N THR A 291 18.35 -28.52 7.95
CA THR A 291 17.98 -28.35 6.53
C THR A 291 18.16 -26.91 6.08
N GLU A 292 17.73 -25.97 6.91
CA GLU A 292 17.94 -24.55 6.67
C GLU A 292 19.42 -24.18 6.72
N CYS A 293 20.19 -24.74 7.67
CA CYS A 293 21.63 -24.52 7.77
C CYS A 293 22.35 -24.90 6.49
N TRP A 294 22.00 -26.04 5.89
CA TRP A 294 22.58 -26.49 4.62
C TRP A 294 22.27 -25.55 3.46
N ALA A 295 21.03 -25.05 3.39
CA ALA A 295 20.60 -24.12 2.36
C ALA A 295 21.28 -22.74 2.52
N GLY A 296 21.28 -22.20 3.75
CA GLY A 296 21.91 -20.93 4.06
C GLY A 296 23.41 -20.96 3.83
N ALA A 297 24.08 -22.06 4.23
CA ALA A 297 25.49 -22.29 3.96
C ALA A 297 25.84 -22.21 2.48
N GLN A 298 25.02 -22.81 1.61
CA GLN A 298 25.25 -22.76 0.17
C GLN A 298 25.11 -21.35 -0.40
N LEU A 299 24.29 -20.49 0.20
CA LEU A 299 24.10 -19.12 -0.25
C LEU A 299 25.25 -18.20 0.18
N VAL A 300 25.77 -18.35 1.40
CA VAL A 300 26.87 -17.51 1.92
C VAL A 300 28.25 -17.99 1.49
N ALA A 301 28.43 -19.30 1.29
CA ALA A 301 29.70 -19.92 0.90
C ALA A 301 29.48 -20.96 -0.21
N PRO A 302 29.19 -20.51 -1.46
CA PRO A 302 28.89 -21.39 -2.59
C PRO A 302 30.12 -22.14 -3.10
N THR A 303 30.50 -23.23 -2.42
CA THR A 303 31.57 -24.14 -2.81
C THR A 303 31.05 -25.54 -3.14
N SER A 304 31.71 -26.23 -4.07
CA SER A 304 31.44 -27.63 -4.39
C SER A 304 32.07 -28.61 -3.41
N SER A 305 33.06 -28.18 -2.63
CA SER A 305 33.77 -29.01 -1.64
C SER A 305 33.25 -28.72 -0.24
N ARG A 306 32.22 -29.44 0.19
CA ARG A 306 31.59 -29.24 1.50
C ARG A 306 31.22 -30.55 2.19
N VAL A 307 31.24 -30.54 3.53
CA VAL A 307 30.78 -31.64 4.38
C VAL A 307 29.77 -31.09 5.38
N GLN A 308 28.66 -31.80 5.58
CA GLN A 308 27.58 -31.43 6.50
C GLN A 308 27.64 -32.31 7.74
N HIS A 309 27.54 -31.70 8.92
CA HIS A 309 27.67 -32.41 10.20
C HIS A 309 26.64 -31.93 11.22
N ASN A 310 25.90 -32.86 11.84
CA ASN A 310 25.08 -32.57 13.02
C ASN A 310 25.86 -32.94 14.28
N THR A 311 25.84 -32.07 15.28
CA THR A 311 26.50 -32.30 16.57
C THR A 311 25.69 -31.74 17.74
N GLY A 312 26.08 -32.14 18.95
CA GLY A 312 25.64 -31.54 20.23
C GLY A 312 26.85 -31.14 21.09
N ASP A 313 27.98 -30.91 20.43
CA ASP A 313 29.28 -30.63 21.06
C ASP A 313 29.33 -29.17 21.55
N LYS A 314 29.61 -28.98 22.83
CA LYS A 314 29.71 -27.67 23.48
C LYS A 314 30.89 -26.83 23.01
N SER A 315 31.85 -27.43 22.30
CA SER A 315 33.01 -26.73 21.74
C SER A 315 32.75 -26.12 20.36
N LYS A 316 31.54 -26.30 19.79
CA LYS A 316 31.15 -25.77 18.48
C LYS A 316 30.04 -24.73 18.64
N PRO A 317 29.97 -23.71 17.77
CA PRO A 317 28.96 -22.66 17.92
C PRO A 317 27.54 -23.22 17.88
N LEU A 318 26.68 -22.72 18.77
CA LEU A 318 25.25 -23.09 18.77
C LEU A 318 24.57 -22.71 17.44
N GLY A 319 23.69 -23.57 16.94
CA GLY A 319 22.98 -23.36 15.68
C GLY A 319 23.84 -23.67 14.45
N CYS A 320 23.69 -22.87 13.38
CA CYS A 320 24.39 -23.10 12.13
C CYS A 320 25.76 -22.40 12.11
N SER A 321 26.81 -23.14 11.79
CA SER A 321 28.16 -22.60 11.63
C SER A 321 28.89 -23.14 10.40
N LEU A 322 29.85 -22.35 9.93
CA LEU A 322 30.70 -22.61 8.77
C LEU A 322 32.17 -22.48 9.16
N GLU A 323 32.95 -23.49 8.83
CA GLU A 323 34.39 -23.51 9.06
C GLU A 323 35.07 -23.87 7.75
N GLN A 324 35.82 -22.93 7.17
CA GLN A 324 36.71 -23.26 6.07
C GLN A 324 37.93 -23.97 6.64
N ARG A 325 38.10 -25.25 6.35
CA ARG A 325 39.31 -25.97 6.77
C ARG A 325 40.49 -25.64 5.87
N GLU A 326 41.70 -25.78 6.41
CA GLU A 326 42.97 -25.64 5.68
C GLU A 326 43.04 -26.52 4.41
N ASP A 327 42.41 -27.70 4.41
CA ASP A 327 42.36 -28.62 3.27
C ASP A 327 41.43 -28.17 2.12
N GLY A 328 40.80 -27.00 2.24
CA GLY A 328 39.91 -26.45 1.23
C GLY A 328 38.47 -26.96 1.32
N VAL A 329 38.14 -27.86 2.26
CA VAL A 329 36.77 -28.32 2.50
C VAL A 329 36.04 -27.36 3.42
N LEU A 330 34.85 -26.91 3.01
CA LEU A 330 33.95 -26.17 3.87
C LEU A 330 33.16 -27.13 4.76
N GLN A 331 33.40 -27.08 6.06
CA GLN A 331 32.62 -27.81 7.03
C GLN A 331 31.40 -26.97 7.46
N VAL A 332 30.20 -27.51 7.23
CA VAL A 332 28.94 -26.92 7.68
C VAL A 332 28.45 -27.72 8.87
N THR A 333 28.26 -27.07 10.01
CA THR A 333 27.86 -27.73 11.25
C THR A 333 26.54 -27.17 11.76
N TRP A 334 25.59 -28.06 12.04
CA TRP A 334 24.39 -27.75 12.82
C TRP A 334 24.57 -28.30 14.23
N ASN A 335 24.64 -27.40 15.22
CA ASN A 335 24.74 -27.74 16.63
C ASN A 335 23.39 -27.46 17.32
N GLU A 336 22.76 -28.48 17.89
CA GLU A 336 21.44 -28.34 18.50
C GLU A 336 21.47 -27.34 19.68
N PRO A 337 20.57 -26.33 19.72
CA PRO A 337 20.55 -25.35 20.80
C PRO A 337 20.09 -26.00 22.12
N ASN A 338 20.93 -25.93 23.16
CA ASN A 338 20.58 -26.28 24.54
C ASN A 338 20.58 -25.01 25.41
N ASP A 339 19.63 -24.90 26.34
CA ASP A 339 19.51 -23.76 27.27
C ASP A 339 20.76 -23.63 28.17
N ASN A 340 21.50 -22.52 28.00
CA ASN A 340 22.49 -21.92 28.92
C ASN A 340 24.01 -22.13 28.74
N ASP A 341 24.55 -22.41 27.55
CA ASP A 341 26.01 -22.42 27.37
C ASP A 341 26.51 -21.30 26.44
N LEU A 342 27.52 -20.55 26.90
CA LEU A 342 28.28 -19.58 26.10
C LEU A 342 29.47 -20.31 25.45
N ASP A 343 29.66 -20.10 24.15
CA ASP A 343 30.72 -20.74 23.36
C ASP A 343 32.10 -20.11 23.66
N GLU A 344 33.12 -20.91 23.98
CA GLU A 344 34.54 -20.49 23.95
C GLU A 344 35.16 -20.91 22.60
N ILE A 345 35.40 -19.94 21.72
CA ILE A 345 36.08 -20.16 20.43
C ILE A 345 37.46 -19.53 20.50
N HIS A 346 38.50 -20.27 20.09
CA HIS A 346 39.85 -19.74 19.91
C HIS A 346 40.22 -19.77 18.42
N ALA A 347 40.56 -18.60 17.85
CA ALA A 347 41.09 -18.53 16.50
C ALA A 347 42.57 -18.91 16.49
N THR A 348 42.97 -19.79 15.59
CA THR A 348 44.36 -20.26 15.47
C THR A 348 45.04 -19.86 14.16
N SER A 349 44.29 -19.33 13.18
CA SER A 349 44.82 -18.99 11.85
C SER A 349 44.80 -17.48 11.56
N LYS A 350 45.74 -17.03 10.70
CA LYS A 350 45.81 -15.68 10.14
C LYS A 350 45.35 -15.58 8.69
N SER A 351 44.98 -16.71 8.07
CA SER A 351 44.48 -16.71 6.68
C SER A 351 42.97 -16.50 6.66
N VAL A 352 42.47 -15.78 5.66
CA VAL A 352 41.04 -15.56 5.47
C VAL A 352 40.60 -16.00 4.06
N VAL A 353 39.36 -16.45 3.92
CA VAL A 353 38.75 -16.87 2.65
C VAL A 353 37.42 -16.17 2.43
N ALA A 354 37.09 -15.81 1.20
CA ALA A 354 35.75 -15.35 0.85
C ALA A 354 35.24 -16.01 -0.42
N PHE A 355 33.93 -16.15 -0.51
CA PHE A 355 33.22 -16.73 -1.65
C PHE A 355 32.31 -15.68 -2.28
N GLY A 356 32.16 -15.71 -3.60
CA GLY A 356 31.23 -14.83 -4.31
C GLY A 356 30.66 -15.50 -5.55
N THR A 357 29.37 -15.29 -5.77
CA THR A 357 28.65 -15.80 -6.95
C THR A 357 27.78 -14.71 -7.54
N ASN A 358 27.94 -14.46 -8.84
CA ASN A 358 27.04 -13.62 -9.64
C ASN A 358 27.12 -14.05 -11.12
N ALA A 359 27.74 -13.25 -12.00
CA ALA A 359 28.01 -13.63 -13.39
C ALA A 359 29.00 -14.79 -13.51
N ILE A 360 29.84 -14.99 -12.49
CA ILE A 360 30.79 -16.09 -12.29
C ILE A 360 30.84 -16.49 -10.81
N ASN A 361 31.51 -17.60 -10.51
CA ASN A 361 31.85 -17.96 -9.14
C ASN A 361 33.32 -17.61 -8.87
N ALA A 362 33.61 -17.11 -7.68
CA ALA A 362 34.95 -16.75 -7.25
C ALA A 362 35.21 -17.18 -5.80
N THR A 363 36.45 -17.60 -5.53
CA THR A 363 36.99 -17.79 -4.18
C THR A 363 38.26 -16.95 -4.04
N VAL A 364 38.36 -16.16 -2.98
CA VAL A 364 39.52 -15.32 -2.67
C VAL A 364 40.07 -15.74 -1.33
N THR A 365 41.27 -16.30 -1.30
CA THR A 365 41.97 -16.67 -0.07
C THR A 365 43.16 -15.73 0.13
N LEU A 366 43.23 -15.05 1.27
CA LEU A 366 44.34 -14.19 1.64
C LEU A 366 45.15 -14.88 2.74
N HIS A 367 46.40 -15.16 2.43
CA HIS A 367 47.42 -15.59 3.39
C HIS A 367 48.20 -14.37 3.90
N GLU A 368 49.19 -14.57 4.78
CA GLU A 368 49.97 -13.46 5.36
C GLU A 368 50.63 -12.53 4.31
N THR A 369 51.02 -13.06 3.14
CA THR A 369 51.75 -12.29 2.12
C THR A 369 51.22 -12.46 0.69
N GLN A 370 50.28 -13.37 0.47
CA GLN A 370 49.85 -13.78 -0.87
C GLN A 370 48.32 -13.92 -0.94
N ALA A 371 47.73 -13.47 -2.04
CA ALA A 371 46.35 -13.75 -2.42
C ALA A 371 46.30 -14.94 -3.39
N THR A 372 45.37 -15.86 -3.16
CA THR A 372 44.98 -16.95 -4.06
C THR A 372 43.57 -16.69 -4.57
N LEU A 373 43.37 -16.66 -5.88
CA LEU A 373 42.12 -16.33 -6.54
C LEU A 373 41.69 -17.51 -7.41
N THR A 374 40.53 -18.09 -7.13
CA THR A 374 39.92 -19.12 -7.97
C THR A 374 38.73 -18.52 -8.68
N LEU A 375 38.77 -18.44 -10.01
CA LEU A 375 37.69 -17.92 -10.84
C LEU A 375 37.09 -19.04 -11.69
N VAL A 376 35.76 -19.17 -11.68
CA VAL A 376 35.02 -20.21 -12.42
C VAL A 376 33.97 -19.57 -13.32
N GLY A 377 34.07 -19.80 -14.62
CA GLY A 377 33.12 -19.31 -15.62
C GLY A 377 32.93 -20.27 -16.79
N PRO A 378 31.99 -19.99 -17.71
CA PRO A 378 31.75 -20.84 -18.89
C PRO A 378 32.99 -20.92 -19.78
N VAL A 379 33.30 -22.11 -20.31
CA VAL A 379 34.51 -22.34 -21.12
C VAL A 379 34.50 -21.59 -22.46
N ASP A 380 33.32 -21.31 -23.00
CA ASP A 380 33.09 -20.68 -24.30
C ASP A 380 32.97 -19.14 -24.23
N LYS A 381 33.25 -18.56 -23.04
CA LYS A 381 33.08 -17.12 -22.78
C LYS A 381 34.27 -16.56 -22.02
N TRP A 382 34.58 -15.28 -22.27
CA TRP A 382 35.45 -14.55 -21.36
C TRP A 382 34.70 -14.32 -20.05
N PHE A 383 35.44 -14.24 -18.94
CA PHE A 383 34.88 -13.81 -17.68
C PHE A 383 35.91 -13.05 -16.86
N GLY A 384 35.45 -12.24 -15.91
CA GLY A 384 36.37 -11.44 -15.12
C GLY A 384 35.75 -10.86 -13.87
N MET A 385 36.64 -10.34 -13.03
CA MET A 385 36.31 -9.81 -11.71
C MET A 385 37.09 -8.53 -11.46
N GLY A 386 36.37 -7.46 -11.13
CA GLY A 386 36.92 -6.18 -10.69
C GLY A 386 36.83 -6.03 -9.17
N PHE A 387 37.81 -5.38 -8.57
CA PHE A 387 37.98 -5.32 -7.11
C PHE A 387 37.90 -3.90 -6.57
N GLY A 388 37.32 -3.75 -5.37
CA GLY A 388 37.28 -2.50 -4.62
C GLY A 388 36.18 -1.52 -5.05
N SER A 389 35.22 -1.96 -5.86
CA SER A 389 34.08 -1.14 -6.28
C SER A 389 32.86 -2.02 -6.60
N LYS A 390 31.66 -1.45 -6.46
CA LYS A 390 30.40 -2.05 -6.94
C LYS A 390 30.04 -1.64 -8.36
N ASN A 391 30.79 -0.70 -8.94
CA ASN A 391 30.48 -0.03 -10.18
C ASN A 391 31.69 -0.05 -11.12
N MET A 392 31.48 0.21 -12.41
CA MET A 392 32.57 0.45 -13.37
C MET A 392 33.26 1.82 -13.21
N CYS A 393 32.93 2.54 -12.14
CA CYS A 393 33.60 3.74 -11.70
C CYS A 393 34.01 3.59 -10.24
N ARG A 394 35.23 3.99 -9.88
CA ARG A 394 35.68 4.00 -8.47
C ARG A 394 35.11 5.18 -7.69
N HIS A 395 34.91 6.30 -8.36
CA HIS A 395 34.46 7.55 -7.75
C HIS A 395 33.71 8.40 -8.78
N MET A 396 32.42 8.59 -8.56
CA MET A 396 31.56 9.47 -9.37
C MET A 396 31.52 10.85 -8.72
N GLU A 397 31.78 11.89 -9.50
CA GLU A 397 31.59 13.29 -9.11
C GLU A 397 30.90 14.03 -10.26
N ALA A 398 29.71 14.60 -10.02
CA ALA A 398 28.93 15.36 -11.01
C ALA A 398 28.80 14.66 -12.40
N ASP A 399 28.39 13.38 -12.39
CA ASP A 399 28.26 12.51 -13.57
C ASP A 399 29.57 12.16 -14.32
N GLU A 400 30.73 12.58 -13.79
CA GLU A 400 32.04 12.21 -14.31
C GLU A 400 32.74 11.18 -13.41
N CYS A 401 33.48 10.27 -14.04
CA CYS A 401 34.26 9.27 -13.34
C CYS A 401 35.72 9.72 -13.20
N VAL A 402 35.99 10.54 -12.19
CA VAL A 402 37.29 11.20 -11.96
C VAL A 402 38.45 10.23 -11.80
N ASP A 403 38.23 9.08 -11.17
CA ASP A 403 39.28 8.10 -10.84
C ASP A 403 39.27 6.86 -11.73
N GLY A 404 38.53 6.88 -12.85
CA GLY A 404 38.38 5.74 -13.75
C GLY A 404 37.71 4.51 -13.11
N GLY A 405 37.81 3.38 -13.80
CA GLY A 405 37.25 2.11 -13.37
C GLY A 405 38.17 1.31 -12.42
N PRO A 406 37.66 0.21 -11.84
CA PRO A 406 38.44 -0.60 -10.92
C PRO A 406 39.53 -1.43 -11.62
N TYR A 407 40.51 -1.89 -10.83
CA TYR A 407 41.40 -2.98 -11.23
C TYR A 407 40.58 -4.25 -11.46
N ALA A 408 40.84 -4.97 -12.54
CA ALA A 408 40.13 -6.19 -12.90
C ALA A 408 41.05 -7.27 -13.46
N ILE A 409 40.66 -8.51 -13.22
CA ILE A 409 41.28 -9.71 -13.76
C ILE A 409 40.32 -10.31 -14.78
N ILE A 410 40.78 -10.52 -16.01
CA ILE A 410 39.99 -11.08 -17.11
C ILE A 410 40.60 -12.41 -17.55
N VAL A 411 39.76 -13.43 -17.69
CA VAL A 411 40.11 -14.79 -18.14
C VAL A 411 39.49 -15.03 -19.51
N TYR A 412 40.31 -15.37 -20.49
CA TYR A 412 39.88 -15.75 -21.84
C TYR A 412 41.00 -16.46 -22.63
N ASN A 413 40.59 -17.40 -23.51
CA ASN A 413 41.41 -18.23 -24.40
C ASN A 413 42.68 -18.88 -23.77
N ASP A 414 43.44 -19.65 -24.56
CA ASP A 414 44.62 -20.40 -24.09
C ASP A 414 45.88 -19.52 -23.85
N THR A 415 45.72 -18.19 -23.75
CA THR A 415 46.69 -17.23 -23.20
C THR A 415 46.23 -16.60 -21.88
N TYR A 416 45.38 -17.35 -21.17
CA TYR A 416 45.20 -17.50 -19.74
C TYR A 416 44.58 -16.32 -18.95
N VAL A 417 45.28 -15.23 -18.65
CA VAL A 417 44.75 -14.18 -17.73
C VAL A 417 45.37 -12.81 -18.02
N GLU A 418 44.55 -11.75 -18.01
CA GLU A 418 44.98 -10.35 -18.07
C GLU A 418 44.60 -9.56 -16.83
N GLU A 419 45.48 -8.64 -16.41
CA GLU A 419 45.17 -7.59 -15.45
C GLU A 419 44.89 -6.28 -16.19
N ARG A 420 43.83 -5.59 -15.81
CA ARG A 420 43.42 -4.33 -16.45
C ARG A 420 43.05 -3.30 -15.40
N TYR A 421 43.36 -2.05 -15.71
CA TYR A 421 42.80 -0.89 -15.03
C TYR A 421 41.69 -0.34 -15.90
N LEU A 422 40.43 -0.57 -15.51
CA LEU A 422 39.25 -0.31 -16.35
C LEU A 422 39.01 1.20 -16.53
N ASP A 423 38.36 1.58 -17.63
CA ASP A 423 37.82 2.93 -17.82
C ASP A 423 36.33 2.95 -17.42
N PHE A 424 35.72 4.12 -17.31
CA PHE A 424 34.27 4.24 -17.15
C PHE A 424 33.54 3.67 -18.37
N HIS A 425 32.80 2.57 -18.17
CA HIS A 425 32.16 1.78 -19.25
C HIS A 425 33.10 1.38 -20.40
N GLY A 426 34.40 1.23 -20.12
CA GLY A 426 35.41 0.94 -21.14
C GLY A 426 36.37 -0.19 -20.75
N LYS A 427 37.08 -0.69 -21.76
CA LYS A 427 38.01 -1.84 -21.63
C LYS A 427 39.24 -1.53 -20.77
N GLY A 428 39.53 -0.25 -20.56
CA GLY A 428 40.70 0.18 -19.80
C GLY A 428 42.02 -0.18 -20.45
N LYS A 429 43.08 0.03 -19.67
CA LYS A 429 44.46 -0.25 -20.04
C LYS A 429 44.89 -1.61 -19.49
N VAL A 430 45.58 -2.39 -20.32
CA VAL A 430 46.26 -3.62 -19.87
C VAL A 430 47.41 -3.22 -18.96
N LEU A 431 47.53 -3.92 -17.83
CA LEU A 431 48.58 -3.75 -16.85
C LEU A 431 49.64 -4.87 -16.99
N PRO A 432 50.91 -4.62 -16.61
CA PRO A 432 51.89 -5.68 -16.44
C PRO A 432 51.39 -6.78 -15.48
N VAL A 433 51.54 -8.04 -15.89
CA VAL A 433 51.02 -9.19 -15.13
C VAL A 433 51.87 -9.43 -13.87
N THR A 434 51.19 -9.50 -12.73
CA THR A 434 51.67 -9.87 -11.40
C THR A 434 51.15 -11.25 -10.96
N LEU A 435 50.15 -11.79 -11.68
CA LEU A 435 49.51 -13.07 -11.40
C LEU A 435 50.36 -14.26 -11.87
N GLN A 436 50.39 -15.31 -11.06
CA GLN A 436 50.88 -16.64 -11.43
C GLN A 436 49.70 -17.60 -11.58
N VAL A 437 49.61 -18.28 -12.72
CA VAL A 437 48.60 -19.32 -12.94
C VAL A 437 49.05 -20.62 -12.26
N VAL A 438 48.33 -21.04 -11.23
CA VAL A 438 48.58 -22.29 -10.50
C VAL A 438 47.91 -23.45 -11.21
N SER A 439 46.66 -23.28 -11.64
CA SER A 439 45.94 -24.30 -12.41
C SER A 439 44.90 -23.68 -13.33
N ASN A 440 44.57 -24.40 -14.40
CA ASN A 440 43.48 -24.08 -15.31
C ASN A 440 42.89 -25.39 -15.80
N THR A 441 41.66 -25.68 -15.39
CA THR A 441 40.98 -26.94 -15.70
C THR A 441 39.63 -26.64 -16.33
N VAL A 442 39.21 -27.51 -17.25
CA VAL A 442 37.88 -27.46 -17.86
C VAL A 442 37.14 -28.74 -17.48
N GLN A 443 36.00 -28.58 -16.82
CA GLN A 443 35.15 -29.69 -16.41
C GLN A 443 33.68 -29.27 -16.50
N GLY A 444 32.85 -30.13 -17.12
CA GLY A 444 31.40 -29.90 -17.17
C GLY A 444 30.98 -28.62 -17.91
N GLY A 445 31.76 -28.14 -18.87
CA GLY A 445 31.48 -26.89 -19.61
C GLY A 445 31.95 -25.61 -18.90
N ASN A 446 32.51 -25.72 -17.69
CA ASN A 446 33.10 -24.59 -16.97
C ASN A 446 34.62 -24.67 -16.96
N ARG A 447 35.27 -23.51 -17.03
CA ARG A 447 36.70 -23.32 -16.84
C ARG A 447 36.94 -22.79 -15.43
N THR A 448 37.83 -23.44 -14.68
CA THR A 448 38.30 -23.04 -13.36
C THR A 448 39.76 -22.63 -13.46
N VAL A 449 40.08 -21.39 -13.08
CA VAL A 449 41.46 -20.88 -13.07
C VAL A 449 41.85 -20.49 -11.66
N VAL A 450 42.95 -21.04 -11.16
CA VAL A 450 43.54 -20.70 -9.85
C VAL A 450 44.78 -19.84 -10.08
N LEU A 451 44.80 -18.68 -9.45
CA LEU A 451 45.80 -17.64 -9.62
C LEU A 451 46.40 -17.26 -8.27
N THR A 452 47.66 -16.84 -8.24
CA THR A 452 48.27 -16.26 -7.05
C THR A 452 49.00 -14.96 -7.35
N ARG A 453 49.03 -14.03 -6.41
CA ARG A 453 49.86 -12.80 -6.44
C ARG A 453 50.14 -12.27 -5.04
N PRO A 454 51.18 -11.42 -4.84
CA PRO A 454 51.35 -10.69 -3.60
C PRO A 454 50.12 -9.85 -3.23
N LEU A 455 49.83 -9.68 -1.93
CA LEU A 455 48.68 -8.88 -1.48
C LEU A 455 48.73 -7.44 -2.01
N GLN A 456 49.92 -6.84 -2.01
CA GLN A 456 50.10 -5.45 -2.45
C GLN A 456 50.26 -5.35 -3.96
N GLY A 457 49.54 -4.39 -4.56
CA GLY A 457 49.74 -3.98 -5.95
C GLY A 457 51.05 -3.20 -6.14
N PRO A 458 51.67 -3.26 -7.34
CA PRO A 458 52.83 -2.43 -7.66
C PRO A 458 52.60 -0.93 -7.56
N ASP A 459 51.38 -0.46 -7.87
CA ASP A 459 50.96 0.95 -7.81
C ASP A 459 49.43 1.07 -7.69
N GLU A 460 48.92 2.32 -7.65
CA GLU A 460 47.50 2.67 -7.44
C GLU A 460 46.51 2.15 -8.50
N ARG A 461 47.01 1.67 -9.64
CA ARG A 461 46.17 1.07 -10.70
C ARG A 461 45.84 -0.39 -10.40
N TYR A 462 46.54 -0.99 -9.45
CA TYR A 462 46.29 -2.35 -8.99
C TYR A 462 45.51 -2.34 -7.68
N PHE A 463 44.69 -3.38 -7.47
CA PHE A 463 44.08 -3.58 -6.17
C PHE A 463 45.10 -4.15 -5.18
N SER A 464 45.18 -3.54 -3.99
CA SER A 464 45.92 -4.07 -2.85
C SER A 464 44.95 -4.72 -1.86
N PHE A 465 45.17 -5.99 -1.56
CA PHE A 465 44.40 -6.74 -0.58
C PHE A 465 44.89 -6.45 0.83
N ASP A 466 43.94 -6.40 1.76
CA ASP A 466 44.20 -6.32 3.20
C ASP A 466 43.37 -7.39 3.91
N ALA A 467 44.04 -8.38 4.49
CA ALA A 467 43.42 -9.50 5.20
C ALA A 467 42.72 -9.06 6.49
N ALA A 468 42.97 -7.85 6.99
CA ALA A 468 42.27 -7.28 8.13
C ALA A 468 40.89 -6.69 7.78
N VAL A 469 40.60 -6.47 6.49
CA VAL A 469 39.31 -5.91 6.06
C VAL A 469 38.27 -7.04 6.00
N PRO A 470 37.13 -6.92 6.72
CA PRO A 470 36.17 -8.01 6.84
C PRO A 470 35.34 -8.27 5.57
N LYS A 471 35.33 -7.32 4.63
CA LYS A 471 34.52 -7.38 3.41
C LYS A 471 35.20 -6.72 2.22
N LEU A 472 34.93 -7.21 1.02
CA LEU A 472 35.47 -6.65 -0.22
C LEU A 472 34.40 -6.56 -1.32
N ASP A 473 34.12 -5.34 -1.77
CA ASP A 473 33.21 -5.10 -2.89
C ASP A 473 33.87 -5.46 -4.21
N VAL A 474 33.11 -6.15 -5.06
CA VAL A 474 33.58 -6.66 -6.33
C VAL A 474 32.51 -6.51 -7.42
N ILE A 475 32.96 -6.38 -8.66
CA ILE A 475 32.13 -6.52 -9.85
C ILE A 475 32.52 -7.79 -10.58
N MET A 476 31.55 -8.48 -11.15
CA MET A 476 31.74 -9.73 -11.86
C MET A 476 31.06 -9.66 -13.21
N ALA A 477 31.71 -10.14 -14.25
CA ALA A 477 31.17 -10.09 -15.60
C ALA A 477 31.55 -11.34 -16.40
N ARG A 478 30.69 -11.65 -17.38
CA ARG A 478 30.93 -12.65 -18.41
C ARG A 478 30.57 -12.13 -19.80
N GLY A 479 31.31 -12.61 -20.77
CA GLY A 479 31.14 -12.30 -22.18
C GLY A 479 29.94 -12.97 -22.83
N CYS A 480 29.65 -12.50 -24.03
CA CYS A 480 28.77 -13.21 -24.96
C CYS A 480 29.50 -14.39 -25.63
N ASN A 481 30.81 -14.25 -25.81
CA ASN A 481 31.75 -15.21 -26.39
C ASN A 481 33.12 -15.09 -25.69
N ASP A 482 34.13 -15.80 -26.18
CA ASP A 482 35.49 -15.88 -25.63
C ASP A 482 36.38 -14.65 -25.91
N THR A 483 35.89 -13.67 -26.67
CA THR A 483 36.65 -12.46 -27.02
C THR A 483 36.29 -11.32 -26.07
N PHE A 484 37.28 -10.78 -25.34
CA PHE A 484 37.03 -9.70 -24.39
C PHE A 484 36.41 -8.46 -25.06
N ALA A 485 35.16 -8.18 -24.69
CA ALA A 485 34.30 -7.14 -25.28
C ALA A 485 33.23 -6.76 -24.24
N GLN A 486 32.14 -6.11 -24.68
CA GLN A 486 31.00 -5.84 -23.80
C GLN A 486 30.43 -7.15 -23.23
N HIS A 487 30.07 -7.14 -21.94
CA HIS A 487 29.53 -8.29 -21.23
C HIS A 487 28.07 -8.57 -21.62
N CYS A 488 27.69 -9.86 -21.63
CA CYS A 488 26.29 -10.31 -21.76
C CYS A 488 25.67 -10.71 -20.41
N GLY A 489 26.46 -10.78 -19.35
CA GLY A 489 25.99 -10.94 -17.98
C GLY A 489 26.95 -10.27 -17.03
N HIS A 490 26.42 -9.51 -16.09
CA HIS A 490 27.20 -8.76 -15.11
C HIS A 490 26.43 -8.61 -13.81
N GLY A 491 27.14 -8.32 -12.74
CA GLY A 491 26.57 -7.92 -11.48
C GLY A 491 27.66 -7.57 -10.48
N THR A 492 27.24 -7.19 -9.29
CA THR A 492 28.11 -6.86 -8.17
C THR A 492 27.79 -7.77 -6.99
N THR A 493 28.77 -8.00 -6.13
CA THR A 493 28.58 -8.64 -4.83
C THR A 493 29.60 -8.08 -3.83
N THR A 494 29.37 -8.35 -2.55
CA THR A 494 30.32 -8.06 -1.48
C THR A 494 30.81 -9.38 -0.93
N LEU A 495 32.11 -9.64 -1.06
CA LEU A 495 32.76 -10.79 -0.46
C LEU A 495 32.83 -10.60 1.05
N GLN A 496 32.44 -11.62 1.83
CA GLN A 496 32.63 -11.65 3.29
C GLN A 496 33.75 -12.63 3.62
N PHE A 497 34.78 -12.14 4.32
CA PHE A 497 35.94 -12.96 4.67
C PHE A 497 35.69 -13.79 5.93
N MET A 498 36.05 -15.07 5.84
CA MET A 498 36.05 -16.04 6.93
C MET A 498 37.47 -16.40 7.30
N THR A 499 37.78 -16.40 8.59
CA THR A 499 39.08 -16.91 9.07
C THR A 499 39.13 -18.42 8.89
N VAL A 500 40.20 -18.91 8.26
CA VAL A 500 40.44 -20.35 8.05
C VAL A 500 40.55 -21.06 9.41
N ASP A 501 40.07 -22.29 9.49
CA ASP A 501 39.96 -23.13 10.70
C ASP A 501 39.25 -22.45 11.87
N THR A 502 38.42 -21.43 11.59
CA THR A 502 37.63 -20.72 12.59
C THR A 502 36.15 -20.85 12.23
N PRO A 503 35.31 -21.41 13.11
CA PRO A 503 33.89 -21.53 12.84
C PRO A 503 33.22 -20.17 12.96
N MET A 504 32.46 -19.79 11.93
CA MET A 504 31.64 -18.57 11.86
C MET A 504 30.16 -18.91 11.87
N ARG A 505 29.36 -18.09 12.55
CA ARG A 505 27.92 -18.33 12.69
C ARG A 505 27.18 -17.86 11.43
N VAL A 506 26.17 -18.64 11.01
CA VAL A 506 25.24 -18.25 9.95
C VAL A 506 23.95 -17.74 10.58
N CYS A 507 23.57 -16.52 10.22
CA CYS A 507 22.32 -15.89 10.67
C CYS A 507 21.43 -15.58 9.48
N ARG A 508 20.11 -15.54 9.69
CA ARG A 508 19.18 -15.02 8.69
C ARG A 508 19.44 -13.53 8.51
N ASP A 509 19.42 -13.04 7.27
CA ASP A 509 19.65 -11.64 6.93
C ASP A 509 18.45 -11.07 6.15
N GLY A 510 17.27 -11.31 6.70
CA GLY A 510 16.00 -10.92 6.10
C GLY A 510 15.40 -11.96 5.15
N VAL A 511 14.19 -11.66 4.73
CA VAL A 511 13.39 -12.47 3.82
C VAL A 511 12.99 -11.58 2.63
N ARG A 512 12.87 -12.16 1.45
CA ARG A 512 12.16 -11.57 0.33
C ARG A 512 11.03 -12.49 -0.07
N GLY A 513 9.87 -11.90 -0.28
CA GLY A 513 8.68 -12.62 -0.68
C GLY A 513 8.16 -12.16 -2.02
N GLU A 514 7.50 -13.06 -2.74
CA GLU A 514 6.61 -12.70 -3.84
C GLU A 514 5.30 -13.48 -3.76
N ILE A 515 4.20 -12.84 -4.15
CA ILE A 515 2.89 -13.50 -4.34
C ILE A 515 2.48 -13.24 -5.78
N ASP A 516 2.37 -14.31 -6.57
CA ASP A 516 2.06 -14.28 -8.01
C ASP A 516 2.94 -13.32 -8.82
N GLY A 517 4.23 -13.29 -8.50
CA GLY A 517 5.23 -12.45 -9.16
C GLY A 517 5.21 -10.97 -8.71
N ARG A 518 4.42 -10.63 -7.68
CA ARG A 518 4.41 -9.31 -7.07
C ARG A 518 5.25 -9.33 -5.80
N GLY A 519 6.23 -8.42 -5.71
CA GLY A 519 7.08 -8.29 -4.52
C GLY A 519 6.29 -8.01 -3.25
N PHE A 520 6.62 -8.72 -2.18
CA PHE A 520 6.06 -8.50 -0.85
C PHE A 520 6.96 -7.54 -0.07
N ASN A 521 6.36 -6.52 0.54
CA ASN A 521 7.09 -5.57 1.38
C ASN A 521 7.19 -6.10 2.82
N GLU A 522 8.36 -6.64 3.20
CA GLU A 522 8.62 -7.10 4.58
C GLU A 522 8.66 -5.96 5.62
N HIS A 523 8.68 -4.70 5.18
CA HIS A 523 8.64 -3.52 6.06
C HIS A 523 7.26 -2.86 6.07
N ARG A 524 6.19 -3.60 5.73
CA ARG A 524 4.83 -3.06 5.66
C ARG A 524 4.21 -2.73 7.01
N CYS A 525 4.71 -3.27 8.13
CA CYS A 525 4.19 -2.89 9.45
C CYS A 525 5.13 -1.87 10.12
N ALA A 526 4.57 -0.83 10.73
CA ALA A 526 5.34 0.15 11.49
C ALA A 526 5.59 -0.28 12.94
N LYS A 527 6.68 0.24 13.53
CA LYS A 527 6.99 0.11 14.97
C LYS A 527 6.15 1.09 15.80
N PHE A 528 6.05 0.84 17.10
CA PHE A 528 5.47 1.79 18.05
C PHE A 528 6.24 3.14 18.02
N PRO A 529 5.56 4.30 18.14
CA PRO A 529 4.13 4.48 18.41
C PRO A 529 3.23 4.56 17.17
N THR A 530 3.82 4.52 15.97
CA THR A 530 3.07 4.64 14.71
C THR A 530 2.20 3.42 14.42
N GLY A 531 2.61 2.23 14.86
CA GLY A 531 1.78 1.01 14.81
C GLY A 531 2.22 0.00 15.87
N VAL A 532 1.40 -1.02 16.11
CA VAL A 532 1.66 -2.06 17.13
C VAL A 532 1.66 -3.49 16.58
N LEU A 533 1.39 -3.68 15.28
CA LEU A 533 1.26 -5.00 14.68
C LEU A 533 2.57 -5.80 14.73
N LEU A 534 3.73 -5.14 14.60
CA LEU A 534 5.04 -5.78 14.77
C LEU A 534 5.22 -6.33 16.19
N ASP A 535 4.90 -5.51 17.20
CA ASP A 535 5.04 -5.89 18.61
C ASP A 535 4.05 -7.01 18.99
N GLN A 536 2.90 -7.06 18.32
CA GLN A 536 1.90 -8.13 18.47
C GLN A 536 2.28 -9.41 17.71
N GLY A 537 3.35 -9.41 16.92
CA GLY A 537 3.73 -10.56 16.08
C GLY A 537 2.66 -10.91 15.05
N ASN A 538 1.94 -9.90 14.52
CA ASN A 538 0.81 -10.13 13.62
C ASN A 538 1.28 -10.83 12.32
N PRO A 539 0.58 -11.89 11.86
CA PRO A 539 1.00 -12.64 10.68
C PRO A 539 1.08 -11.81 9.39
N THR A 540 0.34 -10.71 9.28
CA THR A 540 0.36 -9.81 8.11
C THR A 540 1.75 -9.21 7.85
N CYS A 541 2.59 -9.09 8.88
CA CYS A 541 3.83 -8.32 8.81
C CYS A 541 4.99 -9.05 8.11
N SER A 542 4.86 -10.34 7.78
CA SER A 542 5.91 -11.09 7.07
C SER A 542 5.33 -11.99 6.00
N ILE A 543 6.04 -12.13 4.87
CA ILE A 543 5.63 -13.08 3.84
C ILE A 543 5.51 -14.49 4.43
N GLU A 544 6.36 -14.91 5.35
CA GLU A 544 6.35 -16.29 5.85
C GLU A 544 5.00 -16.67 6.47
N THR A 545 4.40 -15.71 7.17
CA THR A 545 3.16 -15.87 7.96
C THR A 545 1.92 -15.28 7.28
N TYR A 546 2.07 -14.57 6.16
CA TYR A 546 0.95 -13.95 5.44
C TYR A 546 -0.04 -14.99 4.89
N VAL A 547 -1.29 -14.95 5.34
CA VAL A 547 -2.33 -15.96 5.00
C VAL A 547 -3.59 -15.39 4.33
N GLY A 548 -3.78 -14.07 4.35
CA GLY A 548 -4.91 -13.43 3.67
C GLY A 548 -4.76 -11.91 3.58
N GLY A 549 -5.63 -11.29 2.79
CA GLY A 549 -5.68 -9.84 2.55
C GLY A 549 -5.23 -9.39 1.16
N LEU A 550 -5.10 -8.07 0.95
CA LEU A 550 -4.92 -7.42 -0.37
C LEU A 550 -3.85 -8.05 -1.24
N SER A 551 -2.73 -8.53 -0.65
CA SER A 551 -1.65 -9.11 -1.45
C SER A 551 -2.03 -10.41 -2.16
N CYS A 552 -3.13 -11.05 -1.75
CA CYS A 552 -3.69 -12.25 -2.38
C CYS A 552 -4.94 -11.99 -3.22
N CYS A 553 -5.46 -10.77 -3.22
CA CYS A 553 -6.56 -10.36 -4.07
C CYS A 553 -6.06 -9.86 -5.43
N ILE A 554 -6.37 -10.55 -6.51
CA ILE A 554 -5.86 -10.22 -7.86
C ILE A 554 -7.00 -10.29 -8.87
N HIS A 555 -7.14 -9.25 -9.69
CA HIS A 555 -8.16 -9.18 -10.75
C HIS A 555 -8.21 -10.45 -11.61
N GLY A 556 -9.41 -10.98 -11.81
CA GLY A 556 -9.69 -12.14 -12.66
C GLY A 556 -9.34 -13.48 -12.04
N HIS A 557 -8.88 -13.50 -10.78
CA HIS A 557 -8.54 -14.74 -10.09
C HIS A 557 -9.63 -15.18 -9.11
N SER A 558 -9.81 -16.50 -9.05
CA SER A 558 -10.60 -17.19 -8.02
C SER A 558 -9.83 -17.28 -6.71
N LEU A 559 -10.52 -17.04 -5.58
CA LEU A 559 -9.99 -17.20 -4.23
C LEU A 559 -10.08 -18.64 -3.72
N LEU A 560 -10.82 -19.53 -4.39
CA LEU A 560 -10.82 -20.97 -4.11
C LEU A 560 -9.44 -21.63 -4.30
N ASP A 561 -9.20 -22.72 -3.57
CA ASP A 561 -8.04 -23.58 -3.70
C ASP A 561 -7.88 -24.14 -5.11
N LYS A 562 -6.65 -24.52 -5.47
CA LYS A 562 -6.29 -24.95 -6.82
C LYS A 562 -7.05 -26.20 -7.27
N ASP A 563 -7.34 -27.11 -6.35
CA ASP A 563 -8.04 -28.37 -6.55
C ASP A 563 -9.58 -28.23 -6.52
N GLN A 564 -10.11 -27.08 -6.12
CA GLN A 564 -11.54 -26.78 -6.18
C GLN A 564 -11.95 -26.35 -7.60
N GLU A 565 -13.05 -26.93 -8.09
CA GLU A 565 -13.75 -26.43 -9.27
C GLU A 565 -14.45 -25.10 -8.96
N ILE A 566 -14.60 -24.23 -9.97
CA ILE A 566 -15.36 -22.99 -9.83
C ILE A 566 -16.84 -23.32 -10.04
N PRO A 567 -17.69 -23.27 -9.00
CA PRO A 567 -19.10 -23.61 -9.12
C PRO A 567 -19.85 -22.57 -9.96
N TRP A 568 -20.94 -23.01 -10.60
CA TRP A 568 -21.84 -22.15 -11.40
C TRP A 568 -21.09 -21.28 -12.44
N ALA A 569 -20.04 -21.82 -13.06
CA ALA A 569 -19.16 -21.08 -13.97
C ALA A 569 -19.85 -20.52 -15.21
N ASP A 570 -21.05 -21.02 -15.53
CA ASP A 570 -21.97 -20.59 -16.59
C ASP A 570 -22.99 -19.53 -16.13
N GLN A 571 -23.07 -19.26 -14.82
CA GLN A 571 -23.95 -18.25 -14.22
C GLN A 571 -23.11 -17.04 -13.80
N ILE A 572 -23.00 -16.05 -14.69
CA ILE A 572 -22.24 -14.83 -14.43
C ILE A 572 -23.09 -13.85 -13.62
N LEU A 573 -22.53 -13.31 -12.54
CA LEU A 573 -23.11 -12.17 -11.85
C LEU A 573 -22.76 -10.90 -12.64
N GLU A 574 -23.78 -10.19 -13.12
CA GLU A 574 -23.62 -8.92 -13.84
C GLU A 574 -24.37 -7.79 -13.14
N TYR A 575 -23.66 -6.69 -12.86
CA TYR A 575 -24.21 -5.49 -12.22
C TYR A 575 -23.35 -4.26 -12.55
N ARG A 576 -23.72 -3.10 -12.02
CA ARG A 576 -22.95 -1.85 -12.10
C ARG A 576 -22.88 -1.21 -10.73
N MET A 577 -21.79 -0.53 -10.42
CA MET A 577 -21.81 0.49 -9.37
C MET A 577 -22.54 1.74 -9.87
N LYS A 578 -23.40 2.28 -9.01
CA LYS A 578 -24.15 3.51 -9.18
C LYS A 578 -23.69 4.53 -8.13
N PHE A 579 -23.38 5.73 -8.58
CA PHE A 579 -23.04 6.87 -7.74
C PHE A 579 -24.09 7.96 -7.94
N ARG A 580 -24.68 8.45 -6.85
CA ARG A 580 -25.50 9.66 -6.86
C ARG A 580 -24.73 10.80 -6.23
N PHE A 581 -24.47 11.85 -6.99
CA PHE A 581 -23.79 13.05 -6.49
C PHE A 581 -24.79 14.15 -6.18
N TYR A 582 -24.74 14.67 -4.96
CA TYR A 582 -25.50 15.83 -4.53
C TYR A 582 -24.65 17.08 -4.68
N PHE A 583 -25.20 18.12 -5.31
CA PHE A 583 -24.42 19.28 -5.69
C PHE A 583 -25.19 20.59 -5.55
N GLU A 584 -24.41 21.67 -5.46
CA GLU A 584 -24.86 23.06 -5.38
C GLU A 584 -24.01 23.96 -6.29
N ASP A 585 -24.54 25.14 -6.61
CA ASP A 585 -23.78 26.16 -7.33
C ASP A 585 -22.74 26.81 -6.39
N TYR A 586 -21.49 26.87 -6.83
CA TYR A 586 -20.43 27.53 -6.08
C TYR A 586 -20.40 29.03 -6.35
N THR A 587 -20.35 29.83 -5.28
CA THR A 587 -20.13 31.28 -5.35
C THR A 587 -18.79 31.61 -4.69
N PRO A 588 -17.79 32.11 -5.43
CA PRO A 588 -16.51 32.52 -4.85
C PRO A 588 -16.69 33.73 -3.93
N ALA A 589 -15.73 33.94 -3.04
CA ALA A 589 -15.67 35.19 -2.26
C ALA A 589 -15.49 36.39 -3.20
N ALA A 590 -16.33 37.42 -3.05
CA ALA A 590 -16.28 38.62 -3.89
C ALA A 590 -15.07 39.51 -3.58
N THR A 591 -14.61 39.49 -2.33
CA THR A 591 -13.42 40.20 -1.84
C THR A 591 -12.61 39.31 -0.91
N THR A 592 -11.40 39.72 -0.53
CA THR A 592 -10.54 38.99 0.42
C THR A 592 -11.17 38.85 1.82
N ASN A 593 -12.18 39.67 2.14
CA ASN A 593 -12.88 39.68 3.43
C ASN A 593 -14.20 38.90 3.41
N ASP A 594 -14.70 38.52 2.23
CA ASP A 594 -15.92 37.73 2.11
C ASP A 594 -15.62 36.25 2.24
N MET A 595 -16.63 35.48 2.66
CA MET A 595 -16.56 34.02 2.63
C MET A 595 -17.19 33.49 1.34
N PRO A 596 -16.59 32.47 0.70
CA PRO A 596 -17.25 31.76 -0.39
C PRO A 596 -18.50 31.03 0.12
N SER A 597 -19.38 30.60 -0.79
CA SER A 597 -20.55 29.80 -0.39
C SER A 597 -20.17 28.46 0.22
N HIS A 598 -19.02 27.90 -0.19
CA HIS A 598 -18.48 26.64 0.31
C HIS A 598 -16.97 26.72 0.53
N LEU A 599 -16.48 26.06 1.58
CA LEU A 599 -15.06 25.81 1.79
C LEU A 599 -14.67 24.46 1.15
N GLN A 600 -13.50 24.45 0.51
CA GLN A 600 -12.93 23.24 -0.08
C GLN A 600 -12.55 22.25 1.02
N MET A 601 -13.05 21.02 0.87
CA MET A 601 -12.76 19.90 1.75
C MET A 601 -11.52 19.13 1.26
N ALA A 602 -10.37 19.43 1.86
CA ALA A 602 -9.15 18.65 1.69
C ALA A 602 -9.34 17.24 2.26
N ARG A 603 -8.65 16.26 1.68
CA ARG A 603 -8.72 14.87 2.10
C ARG A 603 -7.53 14.54 3.00
N PHE A 604 -7.80 13.93 4.14
CA PHE A 604 -6.78 13.42 5.07
C PHE A 604 -6.96 11.91 5.21
N TYR A 605 -5.86 11.16 5.19
CA TYR A 605 -5.90 9.72 5.29
C TYR A 605 -4.83 9.21 6.24
N TRP A 606 -5.20 8.25 7.08
CA TRP A 606 -4.28 7.58 7.99
C TRP A 606 -4.69 6.13 8.20
N GLN A 607 -3.72 5.23 8.36
CA GLN A 607 -3.95 3.82 8.68
C GLN A 607 -3.51 3.51 10.11
N THR A 608 -4.41 3.01 10.96
CA THR A 608 -4.05 2.57 12.32
C THR A 608 -3.26 1.26 12.29
N GLU A 609 -3.52 0.42 11.29
CA GLU A 609 -2.68 -0.71 10.88
C GLU A 609 -1.32 -0.28 10.28
N ALA A 610 -1.10 1.03 10.18
CA ALA A 610 0.18 1.69 9.98
C ALA A 610 1.05 1.01 8.92
N SER A 611 0.76 1.32 7.65
CA SER A 611 1.46 0.82 6.46
C SER A 611 1.08 -0.60 6.02
N ALA A 612 0.39 -1.37 6.87
CA ALA A 612 0.11 -2.78 6.55
C ALA A 612 -0.89 -2.93 5.41
N GLY A 613 -1.71 -1.92 5.10
CA GLY A 613 -2.83 -2.05 4.17
C GLY A 613 -4.00 -2.75 4.83
N GLU A 614 -3.76 -3.99 5.27
CA GLU A 614 -4.68 -4.86 6.00
C GLU A 614 -3.92 -5.68 7.03
N TYR A 615 -4.62 -6.21 8.02
CA TYR A 615 -4.04 -7.03 9.06
C TYR A 615 -4.95 -8.17 9.49
N ASP A 616 -4.34 -9.15 10.16
CA ASP A 616 -5.06 -10.32 10.62
C ASP A 616 -5.61 -10.07 12.03
N ILE A 617 -6.85 -10.48 12.24
CA ILE A 617 -7.44 -10.65 13.55
C ILE A 617 -7.08 -12.03 14.07
N THR A 618 -6.19 -12.07 15.03
CA THR A 618 -5.68 -13.31 15.60
C THR A 618 -6.64 -13.82 16.68
N PRO A 619 -7.11 -15.09 16.60
CA PRO A 619 -8.02 -15.64 17.59
C PRO A 619 -7.50 -15.49 19.01
N CYS A 620 -8.38 -15.18 19.97
CA CYS A 620 -7.98 -15.22 21.37
C CYS A 620 -7.63 -16.65 21.84
N PRO A 621 -6.84 -16.80 22.91
CA PRO A 621 -6.49 -18.12 23.44
C PRO A 621 -7.74 -18.95 23.77
N PRO A 622 -7.72 -20.28 23.53
CA PRO A 622 -8.83 -21.16 23.86
C PRO A 622 -9.29 -21.01 25.32
N GLY A 623 -10.61 -20.89 25.53
CA GLY A 623 -11.21 -20.70 26.86
C GLY A 623 -11.32 -19.25 27.31
N THR A 624 -10.85 -18.28 26.52
CA THR A 624 -11.08 -16.85 26.78
C THR A 624 -12.58 -16.53 26.63
N PRO A 625 -13.26 -15.91 27.63
CA PRO A 625 -14.65 -15.50 27.48
C PRO A 625 -14.83 -14.54 26.29
N SER A 626 -15.91 -14.70 25.51
CA SER A 626 -16.16 -13.86 24.33
C SER A 626 -16.18 -12.36 24.63
N SER A 627 -16.62 -11.96 25.82
CA SER A 627 -16.60 -10.56 26.29
C SER A 627 -15.20 -9.99 26.53
N GLN A 628 -14.19 -10.85 26.67
CA GLN A 628 -12.77 -10.49 26.83
C GLN A 628 -11.96 -10.74 25.55
N CYS A 629 -12.59 -11.33 24.54
CA CYS A 629 -11.98 -11.66 23.27
C CYS A 629 -12.04 -10.42 22.35
N VAL A 630 -11.20 -9.44 22.68
CA VAL A 630 -11.05 -8.19 21.93
C VAL A 630 -9.59 -7.95 21.57
N GLN A 631 -9.28 -7.90 20.27
CA GLN A 631 -7.99 -7.43 19.79
C GLN A 631 -8.01 -5.91 19.63
N VAL A 632 -6.95 -5.25 20.12
CA VAL A 632 -6.80 -3.79 20.05
C VAL A 632 -5.54 -3.46 19.26
N ILE A 633 -5.65 -2.55 18.30
CA ILE A 633 -4.49 -1.92 17.67
C ILE A 633 -4.55 -0.41 17.85
N THR A 634 -3.39 0.22 17.94
CA THR A 634 -3.24 1.65 18.14
C THR A 634 -2.21 2.23 17.19
N SER A 635 -2.38 3.52 16.90
CA SER A 635 -1.44 4.30 16.11
C SER A 635 -1.41 5.73 16.64
N GLN A 636 -0.23 6.31 16.77
CA GLN A 636 -0.04 7.71 17.10
C GLN A 636 0.78 8.43 16.01
N TRP A 637 0.34 9.63 15.66
CA TRP A 637 0.97 10.45 14.64
C TRP A 637 0.72 11.93 14.86
N LYS A 638 1.57 12.79 14.29
CA LYS A 638 1.33 14.23 14.26
C LYS A 638 0.42 14.61 13.10
N VAL A 639 -0.42 15.63 13.28
CA VAL A 639 -1.24 16.21 12.20
C VAL A 639 -0.40 16.62 10.99
N GLN A 640 0.85 17.07 11.20
CA GLN A 640 1.77 17.36 10.10
C GLN A 640 1.92 16.21 9.10
N ALA A 641 1.84 14.95 9.56
CA ALA A 641 1.94 13.78 8.68
C ALA A 641 0.73 13.62 7.75
N LEU A 642 -0.40 14.27 8.05
CA LEU A 642 -1.57 14.30 7.17
C LEU A 642 -1.42 15.34 6.05
N LEU A 643 -0.51 16.31 6.18
CA LEU A 643 -0.36 17.45 5.27
C LEU A 643 0.78 17.21 4.29
N GLN A 644 0.45 17.11 3.01
CA GLN A 644 1.40 16.91 1.92
C GLN A 644 1.20 17.92 0.79
N ASP A 645 2.31 18.53 0.36
CA ASP A 645 2.33 19.40 -0.82
C ASP A 645 2.30 18.55 -2.09
N THR A 646 1.51 18.96 -3.07
CA THR A 646 1.12 18.16 -4.24
C THR A 646 2.17 18.13 -5.35
N LYS A 647 3.48 18.11 -5.04
CA LYS A 647 4.48 17.74 -6.07
C LYS A 647 4.21 16.34 -6.63
N TRP A 648 3.63 15.48 -5.80
CA TRP A 648 3.09 14.18 -6.18
C TRP A 648 1.57 14.27 -6.10
N SER A 649 0.95 14.49 -7.25
CA SER A 649 -0.47 14.54 -7.54
C SER A 649 -1.19 13.20 -7.28
N ASN A 650 -0.99 12.61 -6.12
CA ASN A 650 -1.58 11.32 -5.76
C ASN A 650 -2.96 11.50 -5.12
N MET A 651 -3.70 10.38 -5.05
CA MET A 651 -5.09 10.32 -4.56
C MET A 651 -5.25 10.69 -3.06
N TRP A 652 -4.15 10.91 -2.35
CA TRP A 652 -4.07 11.08 -0.90
C TRP A 652 -3.51 12.45 -0.49
N GLY A 653 -3.22 13.33 -1.45
CA GLY A 653 -2.70 14.67 -1.19
C GLY A 653 -3.74 15.65 -0.62
N THR A 654 -3.29 16.61 0.18
CA THR A 654 -4.12 17.63 0.84
C THR A 654 -4.31 18.91 0.03
N GLY A 655 -3.66 19.00 -1.13
CA GLY A 655 -3.60 20.22 -1.94
C GLY A 655 -2.31 21.02 -1.72
N PRO A 656 -2.11 22.07 -2.52
CA PRO A 656 -0.86 22.82 -2.55
C PRO A 656 -0.68 23.72 -1.33
N ASN A 657 0.57 24.07 -1.02
CA ASN A 657 0.98 24.90 0.13
C ASN A 657 0.58 24.34 1.51
N SER A 658 0.03 23.14 1.60
CA SER A 658 -0.32 22.46 2.86
C SER A 658 0.86 22.28 3.82
N THR A 659 2.10 22.25 3.32
CA THR A 659 3.34 22.27 4.11
C THR A 659 3.58 23.57 4.87
N LYS A 660 2.89 24.66 4.51
CA LYS A 660 2.95 25.96 5.20
C LYS A 660 1.77 26.18 6.15
N ALA A 661 0.89 25.20 6.31
CA ALA A 661 -0.30 25.36 7.14
C ALA A 661 0.06 25.45 8.63
N GLU A 662 -0.74 26.21 9.39
CA GLU A 662 -0.70 26.23 10.86
C GLU A 662 -1.44 25.02 11.45
N GLY A 663 -2.34 24.39 10.69
CA GLY A 663 -3.10 23.22 11.12
C GLY A 663 -4.29 22.89 10.21
N ILE A 664 -5.21 22.11 10.74
CA ILE A 664 -6.47 21.74 10.07
C ILE A 664 -7.67 21.99 10.98
N GLU A 665 -8.83 22.18 10.36
CA GLU A 665 -10.12 21.98 11.00
C GLU A 665 -10.77 20.72 10.46
N LEU A 666 -11.06 19.78 11.35
CA LEU A 666 -11.67 18.50 10.98
C LEU A 666 -13.19 18.67 10.84
N ILE A 667 -13.74 18.31 9.68
CA ILE A 667 -15.17 18.50 9.35
C ILE A 667 -15.88 17.17 9.18
N ASN A 668 -15.17 16.16 8.68
CA ASN A 668 -15.68 14.79 8.55
C ASN A 668 -14.57 13.81 8.93
N ALA A 669 -14.91 12.84 9.77
CA ALA A 669 -14.02 11.72 10.08
C ALA A 669 -14.79 10.42 9.96
N MET A 670 -14.44 9.62 8.97
CA MET A 670 -15.06 8.34 8.70
C MET A 670 -14.03 7.22 8.87
N PRO A 671 -14.23 6.28 9.81
CA PRO A 671 -13.40 5.10 9.87
C PRO A 671 -13.76 4.13 8.75
N HIS A 672 -12.78 3.35 8.35
CA HIS A 672 -12.92 2.22 7.44
C HIS A 672 -12.55 0.94 8.18
N CYS A 673 -13.44 -0.04 8.11
CA CYS A 673 -13.39 -1.27 8.87
C CYS A 673 -14.23 -2.35 8.20
N HIS A 674 -13.84 -3.61 8.34
CA HIS A 674 -14.53 -4.73 7.75
C HIS A 674 -15.42 -5.47 8.74
N ALA A 675 -16.48 -6.02 8.16
CA ALA A 675 -17.35 -6.96 8.85
C ALA A 675 -16.68 -8.35 8.90
N PRO A 676 -17.01 -9.19 9.89
CA PRO A 676 -17.92 -8.92 11.01
C PRO A 676 -17.19 -8.51 12.31
N SER A 677 -15.84 -8.44 12.29
CA SER A 677 -15.01 -8.29 13.50
C SER A 677 -15.09 -6.90 14.13
N CYS A 678 -15.44 -5.87 13.36
CA CYS A 678 -15.43 -4.49 13.84
C CYS A 678 -16.28 -4.23 15.09
N LEU A 679 -15.66 -3.75 16.17
CA LEU A 679 -16.38 -3.31 17.38
C LEU A 679 -16.42 -1.79 17.52
N SER A 680 -15.27 -1.13 17.40
CA SER A 680 -15.21 0.34 17.45
C SER A 680 -13.92 0.91 16.89
N MET A 681 -13.98 2.19 16.51
CA MET A 681 -12.82 3.02 16.21
C MET A 681 -12.94 4.37 16.92
N GLU A 682 -11.85 4.79 17.56
CA GLU A 682 -11.74 6.03 18.30
C GLU A 682 -10.56 6.86 17.79
N LEU A 683 -10.75 8.18 17.74
CA LEU A 683 -9.74 9.18 17.40
C LEU A 683 -9.66 10.20 18.54
N TYR A 684 -8.47 10.40 19.08
CA TYR A 684 -8.19 11.32 20.17
C TYR A 684 -7.20 12.39 19.75
N ASN A 685 -7.33 13.59 20.32
CA ASN A 685 -6.20 14.48 20.50
C ASN A 685 -5.38 13.92 21.68
N ALA A 686 -4.21 13.36 21.37
CA ALA A 686 -3.37 12.68 22.34
C ALA A 686 -2.69 13.65 23.32
N ASP A 687 -2.52 14.91 22.93
CA ASP A 687 -1.90 15.93 23.80
C ASP A 687 -2.85 16.37 24.92
N THR A 688 -4.16 16.42 24.65
CA THR A 688 -5.18 16.88 25.59
C THR A 688 -5.99 15.75 26.22
N GLY A 689 -5.95 14.55 25.64
CA GLY A 689 -6.82 13.43 26.00
C GLY A 689 -8.27 13.60 25.52
N GLN A 690 -8.56 14.61 24.70
CA GLN A 690 -9.91 14.84 24.16
C GLN A 690 -10.28 13.77 23.14
N LEU A 691 -11.40 13.09 23.36
CA LEU A 691 -12.04 12.26 22.33
C LEU A 691 -12.59 13.17 21.23
N LEU A 692 -12.08 13.01 20.01
CA LEU A 692 -12.55 13.73 18.83
C LEU A 692 -13.72 12.96 18.20
N CYS A 693 -13.53 11.67 17.94
CA CYS A 693 -14.54 10.84 17.28
C CYS A 693 -14.55 9.43 17.88
N HIS A 694 -15.74 8.91 18.17
CA HIS A 694 -15.98 7.52 18.57
C HIS A 694 -17.03 6.93 17.65
N VAL A 695 -16.69 5.88 16.94
CA VAL A 695 -17.58 5.22 15.99
C VAL A 695 -17.81 3.78 16.42
N GLN A 696 -19.09 3.44 16.55
CA GLN A 696 -19.57 2.07 16.66
C GLN A 696 -20.31 1.71 15.38
N PRO A 697 -19.81 0.71 14.62
CA PRO A 697 -20.51 0.18 13.45
C PRO A 697 -21.95 -0.22 13.79
N LYS A 698 -22.85 -0.06 12.82
CA LYS A 698 -24.26 -0.45 12.91
C LYS A 698 -24.44 -1.75 12.13
N PRO A 699 -24.48 -2.90 12.81
CA PRO A 699 -24.66 -4.17 12.13
C PRO A 699 -26.10 -4.30 11.60
N GLY A 700 -26.22 -4.83 10.39
CA GLY A 700 -27.51 -5.26 9.83
C GLY A 700 -28.06 -6.45 10.60
N LYS A 701 -29.39 -6.54 10.66
CA LYS A 701 -30.13 -7.50 11.53
C LYS A 701 -31.10 -8.39 10.78
N SER A 702 -31.26 -8.18 9.48
CA SER A 702 -32.27 -8.84 8.66
C SER A 702 -31.68 -9.92 7.75
N THR A 703 -32.43 -11.00 7.57
CA THR A 703 -32.12 -12.02 6.57
C THR A 703 -32.85 -11.78 5.25
N ASN A 704 -33.75 -10.80 5.15
CA ASN A 704 -34.62 -10.63 3.98
C ASN A 704 -34.71 -9.19 3.47
N LYS A 705 -33.85 -8.30 3.96
CA LYS A 705 -33.88 -6.87 3.60
C LYS A 705 -32.49 -6.41 3.16
N VAL A 706 -32.41 -5.87 1.95
CA VAL A 706 -31.21 -5.19 1.44
C VAL A 706 -30.97 -3.91 2.24
N TYR A 707 -29.70 -3.56 2.46
CA TYR A 707 -29.20 -2.49 3.33
C TYR A 707 -29.30 -2.78 4.83
N ASP A 708 -29.79 -3.96 5.22
CA ASP A 708 -29.91 -4.42 6.61
C ASP A 708 -29.53 -5.91 6.70
N GLU A 709 -28.74 -6.42 5.76
CA GLU A 709 -28.32 -7.83 5.72
C GLU A 709 -27.59 -8.22 7.02
N LEU A 710 -27.87 -9.39 7.58
CA LEU A 710 -27.26 -9.85 8.82
C LEU A 710 -25.73 -9.89 8.68
N GLY A 711 -25.02 -9.25 9.62
CA GLY A 711 -23.56 -9.20 9.63
C GLY A 711 -22.94 -8.10 8.76
N TYR A 712 -23.73 -7.45 7.90
CA TYR A 712 -23.37 -6.19 7.22
C TYR A 712 -23.03 -5.09 8.23
N LEU A 713 -22.13 -4.15 7.93
CA LEU A 713 -21.85 -2.99 8.79
C LEU A 713 -22.13 -1.69 8.04
N ALA A 714 -22.92 -0.79 8.60
CA ALA A 714 -22.88 0.64 8.23
C ALA A 714 -22.00 1.40 9.24
N ILE A 715 -21.13 2.29 8.77
CA ILE A 715 -20.18 3.01 9.63
C ILE A 715 -20.52 4.51 9.61
N PRO A 716 -21.12 5.04 10.70
CA PRO A 716 -21.47 6.45 10.75
C PRO A 716 -20.23 7.35 10.91
N PRO A 717 -20.11 8.45 10.15
CA PRO A 717 -19.02 9.41 10.34
C PRO A 717 -19.27 10.27 11.58
N CYS A 718 -18.20 10.89 12.10
CA CYS A 718 -18.33 12.11 12.91
C CYS A 718 -18.34 13.33 12.00
N LEU A 719 -19.22 14.29 12.27
CA LEU A 719 -19.35 15.54 11.54
C LEU A 719 -19.21 16.76 12.46
N TRP A 720 -18.66 17.86 11.93
CA TRP A 720 -18.56 19.14 12.63
C TRP A 720 -18.95 20.29 11.73
N SER A 721 -19.53 21.35 12.30
CA SER A 721 -19.96 22.53 11.53
C SER A 721 -19.86 23.81 12.35
N HIS A 722 -19.50 24.91 11.67
CA HIS A 722 -19.62 26.27 12.23
C HIS A 722 -21.05 26.83 12.08
N ASN A 723 -21.94 26.12 11.37
CA ASN A 723 -23.33 26.53 11.22
C ASN A 723 -24.15 25.97 12.39
N PRO A 724 -24.69 26.82 13.28
CA PRO A 724 -25.49 26.35 14.41
C PRO A 724 -26.77 25.63 13.99
N ASP A 725 -27.29 25.89 12.78
CA ASP A 725 -28.50 25.24 12.25
C ASP A 725 -28.28 23.74 11.95
N ASP A 726 -27.02 23.28 11.84
CA ASP A 726 -26.71 21.86 11.64
C ASP A 726 -26.88 21.04 12.92
N GLY A 727 -26.91 21.66 14.10
CA GLY A 727 -26.94 20.93 15.37
C GLY A 727 -25.72 20.03 15.59
N LEU A 728 -24.57 20.42 15.04
CA LEU A 728 -23.28 19.73 15.18
C LEU A 728 -22.36 20.49 16.13
N MET A 729 -21.34 19.80 16.62
CA MET A 729 -20.26 20.44 17.37
C MET A 729 -19.40 21.30 16.44
N GLU A 730 -18.79 22.33 17.01
CA GLU A 730 -17.80 23.16 16.34
C GLU A 730 -16.57 22.33 15.89
N PRO A 731 -16.04 22.56 14.67
CA PRO A 731 -14.85 21.89 14.18
C PRO A 731 -13.64 22.05 15.11
N PRO A 732 -12.98 20.95 15.52
CA PRO A 732 -11.75 21.06 16.28
C PRO A 732 -10.64 21.59 15.37
N PHE A 733 -9.97 22.65 15.80
CA PHE A 733 -8.70 23.08 15.23
C PHE A 733 -7.57 22.21 15.80
N LEU A 734 -6.82 21.58 14.91
CA LEU A 734 -5.67 20.74 15.24
C LEU A 734 -4.44 21.37 14.59
N SER A 735 -3.49 21.85 15.40
CA SER A 735 -2.23 22.40 14.87
C SER A 735 -1.40 21.31 14.21
N THR A 736 -0.45 21.68 13.36
CA THR A 736 0.49 20.72 12.74
C THR A 736 1.26 19.88 13.77
N ASP A 737 1.54 20.45 14.94
CA ASP A 737 2.22 19.77 16.04
C ASP A 737 1.31 18.88 16.91
N THR A 738 0.00 18.93 16.72
CA THR A 738 -0.94 18.13 17.52
C THR A 738 -0.69 16.63 17.29
N ASN A 739 -0.54 15.87 18.37
CA ASN A 739 -0.48 14.41 18.31
C ASN A 739 -1.90 13.84 18.32
N LEU A 740 -2.17 12.92 17.40
CA LEU A 740 -3.40 12.14 17.32
C LEU A 740 -3.13 10.71 17.78
N LEU A 741 -4.13 10.10 18.40
CA LEU A 741 -4.14 8.68 18.76
C LEU A 741 -5.39 8.05 18.15
N SER A 742 -5.20 6.99 17.36
CA SER A 742 -6.28 6.10 16.98
C SER A 742 -6.25 4.82 17.81
N ILE A 743 -7.44 4.36 18.19
CA ILE A 743 -7.66 3.06 18.82
C ILE A 743 -8.72 2.31 18.01
N LYS A 744 -8.40 1.07 17.65
CA LYS A 744 -9.30 0.15 16.95
C LYS A 744 -9.55 -1.07 17.82
N ARG A 745 -10.79 -1.53 17.89
CA ARG A 745 -11.18 -2.75 18.60
C ARG A 745 -11.94 -3.69 17.70
N ASN A 746 -11.56 -4.96 17.74
CA ASN A 746 -12.21 -6.04 17.01
C ASN A 746 -12.53 -7.21 17.91
N ASN A 747 -13.65 -7.87 17.62
CA ASN A 747 -13.97 -9.17 18.16
C ASN A 747 -13.04 -10.19 17.50
N ASN A 748 -12.23 -10.87 18.31
CA ASN A 748 -11.30 -11.90 17.83
C ASN A 748 -11.67 -13.29 18.32
N THR A 749 -12.97 -13.56 18.56
CA THR A 749 -13.47 -14.89 18.95
C THR A 749 -13.21 -15.91 17.84
N VAL A 750 -13.31 -15.45 16.60
CA VAL A 750 -12.87 -16.17 15.40
C VAL A 750 -11.77 -15.33 14.76
N GLY A 751 -10.80 -15.99 14.13
CA GLY A 751 -9.78 -15.28 13.37
C GLY A 751 -10.38 -14.70 12.08
N HIS A 752 -9.83 -13.59 11.61
CA HIS A 752 -10.22 -12.96 10.35
C HIS A 752 -8.98 -12.48 9.62
N PHE A 753 -8.95 -12.56 8.30
CA PHE A 753 -7.91 -11.91 7.50
C PHE A 753 -8.43 -10.62 6.88
N GLY A 754 -7.50 -9.80 6.39
CA GLY A 754 -7.86 -8.66 5.55
C GLY A 754 -8.53 -7.50 6.28
N GLU A 755 -8.52 -7.42 7.61
CA GLU A 755 -9.17 -6.34 8.36
C GLU A 755 -8.47 -4.99 8.11
N MET A 756 -9.23 -3.89 8.17
CA MET A 756 -8.70 -2.53 8.03
C MET A 756 -9.07 -1.63 9.21
N ALA A 757 -8.23 -0.63 9.47
CA ALA A 757 -8.43 0.34 10.52
C ALA A 757 -7.96 1.72 10.06
N SER A 758 -8.51 2.21 8.95
CA SER A 758 -8.10 3.51 8.40
C SER A 758 -9.09 4.63 8.71
N TRP A 759 -8.57 5.86 8.82
CA TRP A 759 -9.35 7.08 8.91
C TRP A 759 -9.37 7.78 7.56
N GLN A 760 -10.56 7.87 6.98
CA GLN A 760 -10.84 8.58 5.75
C GLN A 760 -11.55 9.89 6.15
N MET A 761 -10.76 10.95 6.25
CA MET A 761 -11.16 12.21 6.85
C MET A 761 -11.19 13.33 5.82
N ARG A 762 -11.94 14.38 6.13
CA ARG A 762 -11.91 15.63 5.38
C ARG A 762 -12.00 16.83 6.29
N GLY A 763 -11.43 17.93 5.81
CA GLY A 763 -11.52 19.20 6.51
C GLY A 763 -10.88 20.35 5.76
N VAL A 764 -10.69 21.44 6.47
CA VAL A 764 -10.16 22.69 5.91
C VAL A 764 -8.72 22.85 6.39
N VAL A 765 -7.80 23.08 5.44
CA VAL A 765 -6.41 23.43 5.75
C VAL A 765 -6.37 24.90 6.18
N VAL A 766 -5.77 25.18 7.33
CA VAL A 766 -5.73 26.52 7.93
C VAL A 766 -4.32 27.10 7.80
N MET A 767 -4.19 28.15 6.99
CA MET A 767 -2.91 28.82 6.74
C MET A 767 -2.60 29.88 7.80
N HIS A 768 -3.61 30.66 8.19
CA HIS A 768 -3.52 31.69 9.21
C HIS A 768 -4.74 31.62 10.12
N ARG A 769 -4.56 31.15 11.35
CA ARG A 769 -5.66 30.87 12.27
C ARG A 769 -6.39 32.12 12.69
N GLU A 770 -5.68 33.18 13.05
CA GLU A 770 -6.30 34.43 13.51
C GLU A 770 -7.20 35.06 12.45
N ASP A 771 -6.74 35.08 11.20
CA ASP A 771 -7.48 35.67 10.09
C ASP A 771 -8.73 34.84 9.76
N SER A 772 -8.60 33.52 9.81
CA SER A 772 -9.72 32.59 9.63
C SER A 772 -10.80 32.82 10.70
N GLN A 773 -10.40 33.00 11.96
CA GLN A 773 -11.31 33.30 13.07
C GLN A 773 -11.97 34.68 12.91
N LYS A 774 -11.20 35.72 12.56
CA LYS A 774 -11.71 37.09 12.34
C LYS A 774 -12.77 37.12 11.22
N LYS A 775 -12.51 36.47 10.09
CA LYS A 775 -13.46 36.39 8.96
C LYS A 775 -14.78 35.73 9.37
N ARG A 776 -14.72 34.61 10.10
CA ARG A 776 -15.93 33.94 10.58
C ARG A 776 -16.72 34.77 11.57
N ALA A 777 -16.04 35.40 12.54
CA ALA A 777 -16.69 36.28 13.49
C ALA A 777 -17.42 37.45 12.78
N GLN A 778 -16.85 37.99 11.70
CA GLN A 778 -17.50 39.03 10.89
C GLN A 778 -18.78 38.52 10.20
N VAL A 779 -18.76 37.31 9.66
CA VAL A 779 -19.93 36.68 9.01
C VAL A 779 -21.04 36.37 10.01
N VAL A 780 -20.71 35.76 11.15
CA VAL A 780 -21.69 35.48 12.22
C VAL A 780 -22.32 36.78 12.71
N ASN A 781 -21.52 37.84 12.91
CA ASN A 781 -22.02 39.15 13.30
C ASN A 781 -22.90 39.80 12.20
N ALA A 782 -22.58 39.60 10.92
CA ALA A 782 -23.39 40.10 9.80
C ALA A 782 -24.72 39.34 9.69
N ALA A 783 -24.71 38.02 9.85
CA ALA A 783 -25.91 37.17 9.88
C ALA A 783 -26.82 37.52 11.07
N ALA A 784 -26.24 37.69 12.27
CA ALA A 784 -26.97 38.13 13.47
C ALA A 784 -27.60 39.52 13.29
N LYS A 785 -26.88 40.47 12.66
CA LYS A 785 -27.43 41.79 12.31
C LYS A 785 -28.56 41.72 11.28
N LYS A 786 -28.47 40.82 10.29
CA LYS A 786 -29.51 40.60 9.28
C LYS A 786 -30.77 39.96 9.90
N ALA A 787 -30.60 39.02 10.82
CA ALA A 787 -31.69 38.44 11.59
C ALA A 787 -32.40 39.48 12.47
N GLN A 788 -31.65 40.30 13.22
CA GLN A 788 -32.22 41.41 14.02
C GLN A 788 -32.89 42.49 13.16
N GLY A 789 -32.38 42.75 11.94
CA GLY A 789 -33.00 43.66 10.98
C GLY A 789 -34.34 43.13 10.45
N ASN A 790 -34.42 41.83 10.16
CA ASN A 790 -35.65 41.17 9.73
C ASN A 790 -36.70 41.09 10.84
N GLU A 791 -36.30 40.86 12.10
CA GLU A 791 -37.21 40.95 13.25
C GLU A 791 -37.75 42.37 13.44
N LYS A 792 -36.90 43.41 13.35
CA LYS A 792 -37.35 44.80 13.42
C LYS A 792 -38.27 45.19 12.25
N ALA A 793 -38.05 44.64 11.06
CA ALA A 793 -38.95 44.84 9.92
C ALA A 793 -40.29 44.12 10.11
N ALA A 794 -40.30 42.92 10.69
CA ALA A 794 -41.51 42.19 11.04
C ALA A 794 -42.31 42.88 12.17
N ASP A 795 -41.63 43.48 13.15
CA ASP A 795 -42.26 44.24 14.23
C ASP A 795 -42.74 45.62 13.76
N GLY A 796 -42.03 46.25 12.83
CA GLY A 796 -42.47 47.44 12.08
C GLY A 796 -43.72 47.19 11.24
N ALA A 797 -43.79 46.01 10.60
CA ALA A 797 -44.99 45.58 9.86
C ALA A 797 -46.17 45.32 10.81
N ARG A 798 -45.97 44.66 11.97
CA ARG A 798 -47.00 44.44 12.99
C ARG A 798 -47.52 45.74 13.62
N THR A 799 -46.65 46.73 13.82
CA THR A 799 -47.04 48.05 14.34
C THR A 799 -47.75 48.91 13.29
N SER A 800 -47.44 48.75 11.99
CA SER A 800 -48.18 49.42 10.90
C SER A 800 -49.62 48.89 10.73
N VAL A 801 -49.84 47.58 10.93
CA VAL A 801 -51.18 46.95 10.85
C VAL A 801 -52.08 47.37 12.02
N ARG A 802 -51.51 47.74 13.18
CA ARG A 802 -52.27 48.26 14.34
C ARG A 802 -52.73 49.71 14.22
N LYS A 803 -52.17 50.50 13.29
CA LYS A 803 -52.58 51.92 13.07
C LYS A 803 -53.62 52.10 11.95
N GLY A 804 -54.06 51.02 11.30
CA GLY A 804 -54.98 51.07 10.15
C GLY A 804 -56.39 50.52 10.40
N ARG A 805 -56.87 50.48 11.66
CA ARG A 805 -58.25 50.07 11.97
C ARG A 805 -59.09 51.31 12.33
N PRO A 806 -60.02 51.77 11.47
CA PRO A 806 -61.01 52.76 11.85
C PRO A 806 -62.03 52.11 12.80
N GLU A 807 -62.44 52.84 13.83
CA GLU A 807 -63.60 52.50 14.64
C GLU A 807 -64.87 52.46 13.77
N VAL A 808 -65.49 51.29 13.67
CA VAL A 808 -66.95 51.07 13.55
C VAL A 808 -67.29 49.77 14.27
#